data_AF-A0AA96TBC1-F1
#
_entry.id   AF-A0AA96TBC1-F1
#
_cell.length_a   1.000
_cell.length_b   1.000
_cell.length_c   1.000
_cell.angle_alpha   90.00
_cell.angle_beta   90.00
_cell.angle_gamma   90.00
#
_symmetry.space_group_name_H-M   'P 1'
#
loop_
_entity.id
_entity.type
_entity.pdbx_description
1 polymer ?
#
loop_
_entity_poly.entity_id
_entity_poly.type
_entity_poly.pdbx_seq_one_letter_code
_entity_poly.pdbx_strand_id
1 'polypeptide(L)'
;MSELNLQYYKNIDEYSDGDVEDDIYRIVENGGKISEKENRYAVLYHLSPIRENILNWYPFKPNCRILEIGAGCGAITGMLCRKAGTVVSVELSKKRASINYLRHQENQNLQIFVGNLNDMEFQTPFDYVVLNGVLEYAMSFTPGENPYVDFLKNIKKYLKEDGRILIAIENRLGLRYFSGYPEEHTNQEFLGLRSYEGNNQVRTFSRYELQGLLKESGFGYQKFYYPYPDYKFPNEIFTDERTEGYGKPYLNLCKERYEIFEENKLAPLLEKEGVAGCFSNSFLVDACGKEMEKTNIQYVKMNNDRFRQFSTATIVGEKRVKKIPLTKEAETHLKNMQEKMDLEQEKRIHYVALENTEDGFIMPFIQTESLDYEVEQLIAENKADKALEIVQAFFEDYFKEKEKDCSVRRDYCSKEFKTVFGEKEFSKEMVCVRNVNIDLILDNIFRSEKGYLLIDGEWIFPFDVPALFVIWRTLNELYSRHAKINELISRADAMMQFQIDAEMESIFWNWSTFFVQGYVGGGNLDRFVKPMQWLDIQKAKPVKMCSSLYIDAGEGYSEDTKLYQECLLGKEGEYEFVYQIPNAESLKRLRWDPEEEMPCICDMEVFSGEKQVSITNHNADAILEGKELFLNADPHYEISVSGLKEETLRIKGKIRFLKSQETVTAMQKCEKWNRRLKATLDVKLALPDGAEQLESFCQVAKLKAESYEFVYQIPDCGTLKELRWHLNNEGIPCVCSVNVSDDTGKTVFTRCVGESERTEMGDVLISGEAYYLILGKGLEGKQLKICVKVHLFNVQEAIDFIKSRLELEAQRYRWLAEEQKVIGEQKLQEMKEVFAEKERRMQEQKDTVERLYMQQKELLQQMQQTRGWKILEKLRKVKHKLAGK
;
A
#
# COMPACT_ATOMS: atom_id res chain seq x y z
N MET A 1 -29.92 19.85 -20.99
CA MET A 1 -28.53 19.58 -20.56
C MET A 1 -28.46 19.72 -19.05
N SER A 2 -27.56 19.00 -18.39
CA SER A 2 -27.23 19.21 -16.98
C SER A 2 -26.62 20.61 -16.78
N GLU A 3 -26.64 21.11 -15.54
CA GLU A 3 -26.08 22.41 -15.17
C GLU A 3 -24.79 22.23 -14.36
N LEU A 4 -23.71 22.93 -14.72
CA LEU A 4 -22.49 23.03 -13.90
C LEU A 4 -22.44 24.43 -13.27
N ASN A 5 -22.65 24.49 -11.96
CA ASN A 5 -22.72 25.73 -11.19
C ASN A 5 -21.40 25.97 -10.44
N LEU A 6 -20.70 27.05 -10.81
CA LEU A 6 -19.41 27.47 -10.23
C LEU A 6 -19.53 28.62 -9.23
N GLN A 7 -20.76 29.00 -8.82
CA GLN A 7 -21.01 30.16 -7.95
C GLN A 7 -20.23 30.09 -6.62
N TYR A 8 -20.02 28.88 -6.10
CA TYR A 8 -19.36 28.65 -4.80
C TYR A 8 -17.89 28.21 -4.94
N TYR A 9 -17.36 28.19 -6.17
CA TYR A 9 -15.99 27.75 -6.42
C TYR A 9 -14.98 28.87 -6.15
N LYS A 10 -14.06 28.64 -5.22
CA LYS A 10 -13.05 29.62 -4.76
C LYS A 10 -11.77 29.64 -5.59
N ASN A 11 -11.77 29.05 -6.80
CA ASN A 11 -10.59 28.89 -7.67
C ASN A 11 -9.45 28.02 -7.11
N ILE A 12 -9.76 27.17 -6.12
CA ILE A 12 -8.82 26.21 -5.53
C ILE A 12 -9.54 24.87 -5.46
N ASP A 13 -8.92 23.81 -5.99
CA ASP A 13 -9.40 22.45 -5.80
C ASP A 13 -8.95 21.97 -4.41
N GLU A 14 -9.89 21.82 -3.48
CA GLU A 14 -9.61 21.40 -2.09
C GLU A 14 -9.30 19.89 -1.96
N TYR A 15 -9.51 19.10 -3.03
CA TYR A 15 -9.24 17.66 -3.07
C TYR A 15 -8.89 17.18 -4.50
N SER A 16 -7.94 16.26 -4.66
CA SER A 16 -7.59 15.61 -5.94
C SER A 16 -6.92 14.25 -5.72
N ASP A 17 -7.19 13.28 -6.61
CA ASP A 17 -6.45 12.00 -6.70
C ASP A 17 -5.17 12.13 -7.57
N GLY A 18 -4.82 13.34 -8.01
CA GLY A 18 -3.63 13.65 -8.81
C GLY A 18 -3.85 13.56 -10.33
N ASP A 19 -2.76 13.35 -11.06
CA ASP A 19 -2.72 13.40 -12.53
C ASP A 19 -3.64 12.36 -13.22
N VAL A 20 -4.03 11.30 -12.50
CA VAL A 20 -4.96 10.27 -13.01
C VAL A 20 -6.32 10.85 -13.41
N GLU A 21 -6.74 11.97 -12.81
CA GLU A 21 -7.99 12.64 -13.16
C GLU A 21 -7.96 13.21 -14.59
N ASP A 22 -6.78 13.58 -15.12
CA ASP A 22 -6.64 14.01 -16.52
C ASP A 22 -6.81 12.84 -17.48
N ASP A 23 -6.33 11.66 -17.11
CA ASP A 23 -6.55 10.43 -17.87
C ASP A 23 -8.03 10.04 -17.87
N ILE A 24 -8.69 10.11 -16.71
CA ILE A 24 -10.12 9.83 -16.58
C ILE A 24 -10.92 10.82 -17.44
N TYR A 25 -10.59 12.10 -17.40
CA TYR A 25 -11.22 13.11 -18.26
C TYR A 25 -11.09 12.74 -19.74
N ARG A 26 -9.88 12.39 -20.20
CA ARG A 26 -9.63 11.97 -21.59
C ARG A 26 -10.38 10.69 -21.96
N ILE A 27 -10.49 9.72 -21.05
CA ILE A 27 -11.27 8.49 -21.28
C ILE A 27 -12.75 8.84 -21.49
N VAL A 28 -13.30 9.69 -20.63
CA VAL A 28 -14.70 10.13 -20.71
C VAL A 28 -14.95 10.94 -21.99
N GLU A 29 -14.07 11.87 -22.34
CA GLU A 29 -14.16 12.67 -23.55
C GLU A 29 -14.19 11.80 -24.82
N ASN A 30 -13.46 10.68 -24.82
CA ASN A 30 -13.45 9.70 -25.90
C ASN A 30 -14.54 8.61 -25.77
N GLY A 31 -15.65 8.91 -25.08
CA GLY A 31 -16.83 8.04 -24.99
C GLY A 31 -16.82 7.03 -23.83
N GLY A 32 -15.91 7.17 -22.86
CA GLY A 32 -15.95 6.43 -21.59
C GLY A 32 -15.58 4.95 -21.66
N LYS A 33 -15.11 4.45 -22.82
CA LYS A 33 -14.71 3.05 -22.99
C LYS A 33 -13.34 2.80 -22.36
N ILE A 34 -13.30 1.94 -21.34
CA ILE A 34 -12.07 1.50 -20.69
C ILE A 34 -11.38 0.46 -21.59
N SER A 35 -10.15 0.75 -22.03
CA SER A 35 -9.32 -0.18 -22.83
C SER A 35 -9.10 -1.50 -22.09
N GLU A 36 -9.03 -2.64 -22.80
CA GLU A 36 -8.70 -3.96 -22.24
C GLU A 36 -7.34 -3.99 -21.49
N LYS A 37 -6.40 -3.12 -21.88
CA LYS A 37 -5.08 -2.99 -21.25
C LYS A 37 -5.07 -2.16 -19.97
N GLU A 38 -6.14 -1.43 -19.68
CA GLU A 38 -6.24 -0.61 -18.48
C GLU A 38 -6.41 -1.51 -17.24
N ASN A 39 -5.57 -1.30 -16.24
CA ASN A 39 -5.52 -2.09 -15.00
C ASN A 39 -5.34 -1.22 -13.74
N ARG A 40 -5.43 0.11 -13.88
CA ARG A 40 -5.29 1.05 -12.76
C ARG A 40 -6.58 1.11 -11.94
N TYR A 41 -6.43 0.92 -10.63
CA TYR A 41 -7.55 0.95 -9.68
C TYR A 41 -8.36 2.25 -9.74
N ALA A 42 -7.70 3.41 -9.86
CA ALA A 42 -8.39 4.70 -9.91
C ALA A 42 -9.38 4.81 -11.09
N VAL A 43 -9.02 4.28 -12.27
CA VAL A 43 -9.92 4.26 -13.43
C VAL A 43 -11.12 3.34 -13.15
N LEU A 44 -10.88 2.15 -12.60
CA LEU A 44 -11.95 1.24 -12.18
C LEU A 44 -12.87 1.89 -11.14
N TYR A 45 -12.30 2.51 -10.11
CA TYR A 45 -13.03 3.14 -9.01
C TYR A 45 -13.97 4.25 -9.47
N HIS A 46 -13.52 5.10 -10.40
CA HIS A 46 -14.31 6.23 -10.88
C HIS A 46 -15.31 5.88 -11.98
N LEU A 47 -15.02 4.88 -12.82
CA LEU A 47 -15.79 4.59 -14.04
C LEU A 47 -16.55 3.25 -14.03
N SER A 48 -16.32 2.37 -13.06
CA SER A 48 -16.99 1.06 -13.03
C SER A 48 -18.49 1.19 -12.78
N PRO A 49 -19.35 0.55 -13.60
CA PRO A 49 -20.79 0.52 -13.36
C PRO A 49 -21.16 -0.23 -12.07
N ILE A 50 -20.28 -1.10 -11.56
CA ILE A 50 -20.51 -1.85 -10.32
C ILE A 50 -20.67 -0.89 -9.12
N ARG A 51 -20.07 0.31 -9.17
CA ARG A 51 -20.28 1.35 -8.14
C ARG A 51 -21.75 1.71 -7.96
N GLU A 52 -22.56 1.60 -9.01
CA GLU A 52 -24.00 1.89 -8.94
C GLU A 52 -24.75 0.88 -8.06
N ASN A 53 -24.25 -0.35 -7.92
CA ASN A 53 -24.90 -1.44 -7.18
C ASN A 53 -25.15 -1.11 -5.70
N ILE A 54 -24.42 -0.15 -5.12
CA ILE A 54 -24.66 0.29 -3.75
C ILE A 54 -26.11 0.77 -3.55
N LEU A 55 -26.73 1.37 -4.57
CA LEU A 55 -28.07 1.97 -4.48
C LEU A 55 -29.00 1.63 -5.67
N ASN A 56 -28.55 0.91 -6.69
CA ASN A 56 -29.38 0.64 -7.88
C ASN A 56 -30.62 -0.24 -7.58
N TRP A 57 -30.58 -1.02 -6.51
CA TRP A 57 -31.72 -1.80 -6.01
C TRP A 57 -32.64 -1.01 -5.06
N TYR A 58 -32.16 0.13 -4.54
CA TYR A 58 -32.83 0.84 -3.46
C TYR A 58 -34.17 1.45 -3.94
N PRO A 59 -35.26 1.29 -3.17
CA PRO A 59 -36.61 1.70 -3.57
C PRO A 59 -36.82 3.21 -3.34
N PHE A 60 -36.17 4.04 -4.14
CA PHE A 60 -36.40 5.49 -4.12
C PHE A 60 -37.86 5.83 -4.45
N LYS A 61 -38.42 6.83 -3.75
CA LYS A 61 -39.74 7.38 -4.09
C LYS A 61 -39.75 7.86 -5.55
N PRO A 62 -40.82 7.60 -6.33
CA PRO A 62 -40.97 8.15 -7.67
C PRO A 62 -40.87 9.68 -7.66
N ASN A 63 -40.20 10.25 -8.67
CA ASN A 63 -40.01 11.70 -8.83
C ASN A 63 -39.37 12.40 -7.60
N CYS A 64 -38.59 11.69 -6.79
CA CYS A 64 -37.93 12.25 -5.62
C CYS A 64 -36.83 13.28 -5.97
N ARG A 65 -36.47 14.12 -5.00
CA ARG A 65 -35.33 15.04 -5.06
C ARG A 65 -34.18 14.48 -4.22
N ILE A 66 -33.01 14.30 -4.85
CA ILE A 66 -31.82 13.72 -4.21
C ILE A 66 -30.68 14.76 -4.15
N LEU A 67 -30.03 14.88 -3.00
CA LEU A 67 -28.76 15.58 -2.82
C LEU A 67 -27.63 14.53 -2.72
N GLU A 68 -26.73 14.52 -3.69
CA GLU A 68 -25.50 13.71 -3.67
C GLU A 68 -24.34 14.58 -3.22
N ILE A 69 -23.77 14.28 -2.05
CA ILE A 69 -22.63 15.04 -1.50
C ILE A 69 -21.36 14.23 -1.76
N GLY A 70 -20.31 14.88 -2.26
CA GLY A 70 -19.07 14.20 -2.67
C GLY A 70 -19.24 13.37 -3.93
N ALA A 71 -19.86 13.96 -4.96
CA ALA A 71 -20.21 13.25 -6.19
C ALA A 71 -18.99 12.74 -6.98
N GLY A 72 -17.81 13.30 -6.74
CA GLY A 72 -16.56 12.96 -7.41
C GLY A 72 -16.69 13.05 -8.93
N CYS A 73 -16.13 12.06 -9.62
CA CYS A 73 -16.24 11.94 -11.08
C CYS A 73 -17.63 11.45 -11.54
N GLY A 74 -18.63 11.37 -10.66
CA GLY A 74 -20.00 10.94 -10.98
C GLY A 74 -20.21 9.44 -11.06
N ALA A 75 -19.55 8.65 -10.20
CA ALA A 75 -19.63 7.18 -10.27
C ALA A 75 -21.05 6.63 -10.11
N ILE A 76 -21.91 7.28 -9.31
CA ILE A 76 -23.31 6.89 -9.09
C ILE A 76 -24.32 7.94 -9.58
N THR A 77 -23.89 9.16 -9.91
CA THR A 77 -24.75 10.27 -10.34
C THR A 77 -25.69 9.89 -11.48
N GLY A 78 -25.17 9.20 -12.50
CA GLY A 78 -25.98 8.75 -13.64
C GLY A 78 -27.11 7.80 -13.25
N MET A 79 -26.88 6.90 -12.29
CA MET A 79 -27.91 6.00 -11.74
C MET A 79 -28.96 6.79 -10.95
N LEU A 80 -28.53 7.74 -10.11
CA LEU A 80 -29.46 8.61 -9.38
C LEU A 80 -30.35 9.40 -10.33
N CYS A 81 -29.81 9.92 -11.43
CA CYS A 81 -30.59 10.64 -12.44
C CYS A 81 -31.66 9.77 -13.11
N ARG A 82 -31.42 8.46 -13.25
CA ARG A 82 -32.42 7.51 -13.79
C ARG A 82 -33.55 7.19 -12.80
N LYS A 83 -33.32 7.36 -11.49
CA LYS A 83 -34.28 7.01 -10.42
C LYS A 83 -35.00 8.19 -9.77
N ALA A 84 -34.53 9.41 -9.99
CA ALA A 84 -35.02 10.61 -9.33
C ALA A 84 -35.62 11.63 -10.31
N GLY A 85 -36.57 12.43 -9.83
CA GLY A 85 -37.10 13.57 -10.58
C GLY A 85 -36.11 14.72 -10.65
N THR A 86 -35.24 14.87 -9.66
CA THR A 86 -34.16 15.87 -9.63
C THR A 86 -32.98 15.39 -8.80
N VAL A 87 -31.77 15.61 -9.31
CA VAL A 87 -30.50 15.32 -8.62
C VAL A 87 -29.68 16.61 -8.52
N VAL A 88 -29.24 16.91 -7.31
CA VAL A 88 -28.25 17.95 -7.05
C VAL A 88 -27.00 17.27 -6.53
N SER A 89 -25.89 17.42 -7.25
CA SER A 89 -24.59 16.89 -6.86
C SER A 89 -23.70 18.02 -6.34
N VAL A 90 -22.98 17.79 -5.25
CA VAL A 90 -22.00 18.73 -4.67
C VAL A 90 -20.63 18.09 -4.70
N GLU A 91 -19.64 18.82 -5.21
CA GLU A 91 -18.26 18.37 -5.31
C GLU A 91 -17.28 19.51 -5.03
N LEU A 92 -16.22 19.25 -4.25
CA LEU A 92 -15.21 20.24 -3.88
C LEU A 92 -14.28 20.56 -5.05
N SER A 93 -13.97 19.54 -5.86
CA SER A 93 -13.04 19.65 -7.00
C SER A 93 -13.76 20.03 -8.28
N LYS A 94 -13.36 21.16 -8.89
CA LYS A 94 -13.83 21.55 -10.22
C LYS A 94 -13.46 20.51 -11.26
N LYS A 95 -12.28 19.90 -11.16
CA LYS A 95 -11.82 18.89 -12.12
C LYS A 95 -12.74 17.68 -12.12
N ARG A 96 -13.06 17.13 -10.95
CA ARG A 96 -13.99 16.00 -10.81
C ARG A 96 -15.40 16.34 -11.23
N ALA A 97 -15.89 17.51 -10.83
CA ALA A 97 -17.20 18.01 -11.24
C ALA A 97 -17.30 18.16 -12.77
N SER A 98 -16.21 18.58 -13.43
CA SER A 98 -16.14 18.67 -14.89
C SER A 98 -16.20 17.30 -15.56
N ILE A 99 -15.55 16.29 -15.00
CA ILE A 99 -15.68 14.89 -15.46
C ILE A 99 -17.12 14.40 -15.29
N ASN A 100 -17.73 14.63 -14.13
CA ASN A 100 -19.11 14.27 -13.86
C ASN A 100 -20.08 14.95 -14.86
N TYR A 101 -19.91 16.25 -15.08
CA TYR A 101 -20.66 17.02 -16.06
C TYR A 101 -20.52 16.43 -17.46
N LEU A 102 -19.30 16.14 -17.91
CA LEU A 102 -19.04 15.58 -19.24
C LEU A 102 -19.71 14.21 -19.43
N ARG A 103 -19.70 13.35 -18.40
CA ARG A 103 -20.37 12.03 -18.41
C ARG A 103 -21.89 12.14 -18.51
N HIS A 104 -22.47 13.16 -17.88
CA HIS A 104 -23.91 13.24 -17.61
C HIS A 104 -24.57 14.48 -18.22
N GLN A 105 -23.93 15.13 -19.20
CA GLN A 105 -24.37 16.39 -19.79
C GLN A 105 -25.80 16.35 -20.37
N GLU A 106 -26.26 15.17 -20.80
CA GLU A 106 -27.60 14.98 -21.36
C GLU A 106 -28.70 14.89 -20.28
N ASN A 107 -28.35 14.66 -19.01
CA ASN A 107 -29.32 14.53 -17.92
C ASN A 107 -29.88 15.91 -17.53
N GLN A 108 -31.08 16.21 -18.01
CA GLN A 108 -31.75 17.51 -17.79
C GLN A 108 -32.18 17.73 -16.33
N ASN A 109 -32.26 16.67 -15.53
CA ASN A 109 -32.62 16.68 -14.12
C ASN A 109 -31.41 16.79 -13.17
N LEU A 110 -30.21 17.06 -13.69
CA LEU A 110 -28.96 17.14 -12.92
C LEU A 110 -28.41 18.56 -12.81
N GLN A 111 -28.10 18.97 -11.57
CA GLN A 111 -27.32 20.18 -11.27
C GLN A 111 -26.07 19.81 -10.46
N ILE A 112 -24.90 20.25 -10.88
CA ILE A 112 -23.62 19.99 -10.22
C ILE A 112 -23.08 21.30 -9.65
N PHE A 113 -23.00 21.41 -8.33
CA PHE A 113 -22.44 22.57 -7.63
C PHE A 113 -20.99 22.29 -7.24
N VAL A 114 -20.10 23.24 -7.57
CA VAL A 114 -18.68 23.16 -7.22
C VAL A 114 -18.39 24.07 -6.03
N GLY A 115 -17.93 23.50 -4.92
CA GLY A 115 -17.57 24.22 -3.71
C GLY A 115 -17.91 23.47 -2.42
N ASN A 116 -17.66 24.11 -1.28
CA ASN A 116 -17.94 23.52 0.04
C ASN A 116 -19.44 23.59 0.37
N LEU A 117 -20.03 22.47 0.77
CA LEU A 117 -21.45 22.37 1.15
C LEU A 117 -21.84 23.39 2.23
N ASN A 118 -20.93 23.67 3.17
CA ASN A 118 -21.20 24.58 4.29
C ASN A 118 -21.43 26.03 3.83
N ASP A 119 -21.02 26.38 2.61
CA ASP A 119 -21.23 27.70 2.01
C ASP A 119 -22.53 27.76 1.16
N MET A 120 -23.28 26.66 1.06
CA MET A 120 -24.43 26.52 0.14
C MET A 120 -25.79 26.60 0.86
N GLU A 121 -26.75 27.22 0.18
CA GLU A 121 -28.16 27.25 0.60
C GLU A 121 -29.07 26.63 -0.46
N PHE A 122 -29.95 25.73 -0.01
CA PHE A 122 -30.95 25.10 -0.87
C PHE A 122 -32.34 25.48 -0.40
N GLN A 123 -33.14 26.07 -1.30
CA GLN A 123 -34.49 26.56 -0.98
C GLN A 123 -35.49 25.42 -0.79
N THR A 124 -35.33 24.33 -1.54
CA THR A 124 -36.25 23.19 -1.54
C THR A 124 -35.62 21.99 -0.86
N PRO A 125 -36.27 21.41 0.17
CA PRO A 125 -35.73 20.26 0.89
C PRO A 125 -35.74 18.98 0.04
N PHE A 126 -34.87 18.05 0.40
CA PHE A 126 -34.62 16.80 -0.31
C PHE A 126 -35.35 15.62 0.33
N ASP A 127 -35.77 14.67 -0.52
CA ASP A 127 -36.30 13.38 -0.06
C ASP A 127 -35.17 12.47 0.41
N TYR A 128 -34.00 12.57 -0.24
CA TYR A 128 -32.82 11.77 0.07
C TYR A 128 -31.56 12.62 0.04
N VAL A 129 -30.66 12.38 1.00
CA VAL A 129 -29.27 12.82 0.93
C VAL A 129 -28.38 11.57 0.88
N VAL A 130 -27.45 11.52 -0.07
CA VAL A 130 -26.53 10.39 -0.27
C VAL A 130 -25.12 10.83 0.07
N LEU A 131 -24.48 10.09 0.98
CA LEU A 131 -23.07 10.17 1.33
C LEU A 131 -22.41 8.84 0.94
N ASN A 132 -21.52 8.83 -0.06
CA ASN A 132 -20.87 7.61 -0.53
C ASN A 132 -19.34 7.74 -0.47
N GLY A 133 -18.72 7.34 0.65
CA GLY A 133 -17.31 7.60 0.92
C GLY A 133 -17.02 9.10 1.12
N VAL A 134 -17.67 9.68 2.12
CA VAL A 134 -17.60 11.12 2.43
C VAL A 134 -17.51 11.38 3.93
N LEU A 135 -18.30 10.63 4.72
CA LEU A 135 -18.42 10.87 6.15
C LEU A 135 -17.06 10.73 6.85
N GLU A 136 -16.18 9.84 6.38
CA GLU A 136 -14.84 9.62 6.94
C GLU A 136 -13.95 10.86 6.94
N TYR A 137 -14.18 11.78 5.99
CA TYR A 137 -13.45 13.03 5.82
C TYR A 137 -14.12 14.23 6.49
N ALA A 138 -15.28 14.06 7.15
CA ALA A 138 -16.06 15.19 7.66
C ALA A 138 -15.27 16.12 8.59
N MET A 139 -14.32 15.59 9.37
CA MET A 139 -13.43 16.40 10.22
C MET A 139 -12.47 17.32 9.46
N SER A 140 -12.17 17.02 8.19
CA SER A 140 -11.25 17.81 7.37
C SER A 140 -11.91 19.07 6.79
N PHE A 141 -13.23 19.10 6.68
CA PHE A 141 -13.97 20.22 6.07
C PHE A 141 -15.12 20.78 6.93
N THR A 142 -15.42 20.17 8.08
CA THR A 142 -16.35 20.70 9.08
C THR A 142 -15.58 21.17 10.31
N PRO A 143 -15.58 22.47 10.62
CA PRO A 143 -14.94 22.99 11.83
C PRO A 143 -15.79 22.68 13.07
N GLY A 144 -15.14 22.45 14.22
CA GLY A 144 -15.82 22.27 15.51
C GLY A 144 -15.18 21.19 16.38
N GLU A 145 -15.66 21.05 17.61
CA GLU A 145 -15.23 20.00 18.54
C GLU A 145 -15.83 18.62 18.20
N ASN A 146 -17.01 18.60 17.57
CA ASN A 146 -17.75 17.38 17.19
C ASN A 146 -18.09 17.37 15.69
N PRO A 147 -17.08 17.40 14.80
CA PRO A 147 -17.27 17.69 13.37
C PRO A 147 -18.23 16.74 12.66
N TYR A 148 -18.25 15.45 13.05
CA TYR A 148 -19.16 14.45 12.47
C TYR A 148 -20.62 14.70 12.85
N VAL A 149 -20.89 15.02 14.12
CA VAL A 149 -22.25 15.32 14.61
C VAL A 149 -22.74 16.63 14.01
N ASP A 150 -21.89 17.64 13.97
CA ASP A 150 -22.23 18.95 13.42
C ASP A 150 -22.50 18.86 11.92
N PHE A 151 -21.71 18.09 11.18
CA PHE A 151 -21.94 17.80 9.76
C PHE A 151 -23.28 17.11 9.51
N LEU A 152 -23.59 16.04 10.26
CA LEU A 152 -24.86 15.32 10.13
C LEU A 152 -26.07 16.18 10.54
N LYS A 153 -25.94 17.01 11.58
CA LYS A 153 -26.97 17.99 11.96
C LYS A 153 -27.17 19.04 10.88
N ASN A 154 -26.10 19.47 10.20
CA ASN A 154 -26.21 20.40 9.09
C ASN A 154 -26.95 19.78 7.90
N ILE A 155 -26.59 18.55 7.52
CA ILE A 155 -27.27 17.78 6.46
C ILE A 155 -28.76 17.63 6.75
N LYS A 156 -29.13 17.34 8.01
CA LYS A 156 -30.52 17.16 8.42
C LYS A 156 -31.40 18.36 8.09
N LYS A 157 -30.87 19.58 8.05
CA LYS A 157 -31.62 20.80 7.69
C LYS A 157 -32.07 20.82 6.24
N TYR A 158 -31.36 20.11 5.36
CA TYR A 158 -31.71 20.01 3.94
C TYR A 158 -32.74 18.90 3.66
N LEU A 159 -33.04 18.03 4.62
CA LEU A 159 -34.00 16.95 4.45
C LEU A 159 -35.43 17.41 4.74
N LYS A 160 -36.40 16.83 4.03
CA LYS A 160 -37.80 16.83 4.45
C LYS A 160 -37.95 16.11 5.79
N GLU A 161 -39.08 16.31 6.47
CA GLU A 161 -39.32 15.65 7.76
C GLU A 161 -39.27 14.11 7.70
N ASP A 162 -39.72 13.53 6.59
CA ASP A 162 -39.65 12.09 6.27
C ASP A 162 -38.51 11.75 5.30
N GLY A 163 -37.58 12.70 5.11
CA GLY A 163 -36.40 12.54 4.27
C GLY A 163 -35.39 11.59 4.91
N ARG A 164 -34.63 10.89 4.05
CA ARG A 164 -33.68 9.86 4.46
C ARG A 164 -32.25 10.26 4.12
N ILE A 165 -31.31 9.93 5.00
CA ILE A 165 -29.88 9.97 4.70
C ILE A 165 -29.39 8.55 4.42
N LEU A 166 -28.68 8.37 3.31
CA LEU A 166 -28.09 7.11 2.88
C LEU A 166 -26.57 7.24 2.97
N ILE A 167 -25.94 6.49 3.87
CA ILE A 167 -24.50 6.60 4.15
C ILE A 167 -23.81 5.28 3.81
N ALA A 168 -22.97 5.28 2.78
CA ALA A 168 -22.06 4.18 2.47
C ALA A 168 -20.65 4.51 2.99
N ILE A 169 -20.10 3.63 3.84
CA ILE A 169 -18.82 3.84 4.53
C ILE A 169 -18.18 2.49 4.92
N GLU A 170 -16.85 2.46 5.00
CA GLU A 170 -16.07 1.39 5.59
C GLU A 170 -16.47 1.15 7.07
N ASN A 171 -16.43 -0.11 7.49
CA ASN A 171 -16.54 -0.46 8.89
C ASN A 171 -15.14 -0.52 9.51
N ARG A 172 -14.89 0.29 10.54
CA ARG A 172 -13.61 0.26 11.27
C ARG A 172 -13.20 -1.13 11.77
N LEU A 173 -14.19 -1.99 12.05
CA LEU A 173 -14.03 -3.37 12.52
C LEU A 173 -14.31 -4.42 11.43
N GLY A 174 -14.23 -4.05 10.16
CA GLY A 174 -14.36 -4.99 9.04
C GLY A 174 -13.39 -6.16 9.15
N LEU A 175 -13.86 -7.38 8.84
CA LEU A 175 -13.11 -8.62 8.99
C LEU A 175 -11.75 -8.59 8.28
N ARG A 176 -11.68 -7.95 7.11
CA ARG A 176 -10.44 -7.82 6.33
C ARG A 176 -9.32 -7.11 7.08
N TYR A 177 -9.64 -6.13 7.93
CA TYR A 177 -8.63 -5.37 8.68
C TYR A 177 -8.00 -6.24 9.78
N PHE A 178 -8.75 -7.20 10.33
CA PHE A 178 -8.19 -8.22 11.23
C PHE A 178 -7.28 -9.20 10.49
N SER A 179 -7.60 -9.50 9.22
CA SER A 179 -6.78 -10.37 8.36
C SER A 179 -5.62 -9.64 7.67
N GLY A 180 -5.23 -8.45 8.15
CA GLY A 180 -4.02 -7.75 7.70
C GLY A 180 -4.20 -6.81 6.51
N TYR A 181 -5.45 -6.48 6.14
CA TYR A 181 -5.70 -5.43 5.16
C TYR A 181 -5.36 -4.03 5.74
N PRO A 182 -4.62 -3.18 5.01
CA PRO A 182 -4.28 -1.85 5.48
C PRO A 182 -5.51 -0.94 5.54
N GLU A 183 -5.50 0.01 6.47
CA GLU A 183 -6.51 1.07 6.53
C GLU A 183 -6.47 1.89 5.22
N GLU A 184 -7.61 2.09 4.56
CA GLU A 184 -7.65 2.44 3.14
C GLU A 184 -7.15 3.85 2.82
N HIS A 185 -7.28 4.77 3.78
CA HIS A 185 -6.98 6.19 3.61
C HIS A 185 -5.55 6.53 4.02
N THR A 186 -4.98 5.79 4.97
CA THR A 186 -3.63 6.01 5.51
C THR A 186 -2.61 4.96 5.06
N ASN A 187 -3.09 3.85 4.50
CA ASN A 187 -2.28 2.70 4.10
C ASN A 187 -1.50 2.05 5.25
N GLN A 188 -1.98 2.19 6.48
CA GLN A 188 -1.36 1.61 7.67
C GLN A 188 -2.19 0.42 8.19
N GLU A 189 -1.54 -0.71 8.44
CA GLU A 189 -2.19 -1.88 9.02
C GLU A 189 -2.68 -1.59 10.45
N PHE A 190 -3.86 -2.11 10.76
CA PHE A 190 -4.48 -2.05 12.09
C PHE A 190 -4.73 -0.64 12.66
N LEU A 191 -4.53 0.44 11.90
CA LEU A 191 -4.69 1.81 12.42
C LEU A 191 -6.13 2.07 12.92
N GLY A 192 -7.13 1.69 12.13
CA GLY A 192 -8.54 1.80 12.53
C GLY A 192 -8.89 0.93 13.75
N LEU A 193 -8.29 -0.27 13.87
CA LEU A 193 -8.49 -1.15 15.03
C LEU A 193 -7.89 -0.54 16.31
N ARG A 194 -6.81 0.24 16.19
CA ARG A 194 -6.19 1.03 17.27
C ARG A 194 -6.81 2.42 17.44
N SER A 195 -8.06 2.60 16.99
CA SER A 195 -8.81 3.84 17.17
C SER A 195 -8.12 5.09 16.60
N TYR A 196 -7.32 4.92 15.53
CA TYR A 196 -6.67 6.02 14.82
C TYR A 196 -5.69 6.86 15.68
N GLU A 197 -4.99 6.23 16.63
CA GLU A 197 -3.94 6.90 17.43
C GLU A 197 -2.95 7.68 16.53
N GLY A 198 -2.84 8.98 16.76
CA GLY A 198 -1.95 9.88 16.00
C GLY A 198 -2.47 10.38 14.65
N ASN A 199 -3.69 10.00 14.22
CA ASN A 199 -4.30 10.48 12.99
C ASN A 199 -5.48 11.44 13.26
N ASN A 200 -5.42 12.64 12.68
CA ASN A 200 -6.43 13.69 12.83
C ASN A 200 -7.05 14.14 11.49
N GLN A 201 -6.97 13.33 10.42
CA GLN A 201 -7.50 13.72 9.11
C GLN A 201 -8.69 12.86 8.65
N VAL A 202 -8.66 11.56 8.95
CA VAL A 202 -9.64 10.60 8.45
C VAL A 202 -10.02 9.62 9.56
N ARG A 203 -11.31 9.30 9.66
CA ARG A 203 -11.82 8.33 10.63
C ARG A 203 -13.04 7.60 10.13
N THR A 204 -13.03 6.28 10.24
CA THR A 204 -14.21 5.42 10.03
C THR A 204 -14.79 4.98 11.37
N PHE A 205 -15.97 4.33 11.34
CA PHE A 205 -16.72 3.99 12.54
C PHE A 205 -17.12 2.52 12.55
N SER A 206 -17.10 1.91 13.73
CA SER A 206 -17.79 0.65 13.96
C SER A 206 -19.31 0.86 13.92
N ARG A 207 -20.07 -0.23 13.79
CA ARG A 207 -21.55 -0.19 13.83
C ARG A 207 -22.07 0.56 15.05
N TYR A 208 -21.56 0.26 16.24
CA TYR A 208 -21.96 0.90 17.50
C TYR A 208 -21.68 2.41 17.50
N GLU A 209 -20.48 2.81 17.07
CA GLU A 209 -20.10 4.23 16.99
C GLU A 209 -20.98 4.99 15.99
N LEU A 210 -21.25 4.42 14.81
CA LEU A 210 -22.08 5.05 13.79
C LEU A 210 -23.55 5.18 14.23
N GLN A 211 -24.08 4.18 14.93
CA GLN A 211 -25.43 4.26 15.54
C GLN A 211 -25.53 5.40 16.55
N GLY A 212 -24.51 5.55 17.41
CA GLY A 212 -24.42 6.64 18.38
C GLY A 212 -24.39 8.00 17.72
N LEU A 213 -23.54 8.19 16.71
CA LEU A 213 -23.41 9.44 15.94
C LEU A 213 -24.73 9.84 15.25
N LEU A 214 -25.39 8.90 14.58
CA LEU A 214 -26.66 9.14 13.92
C LEU A 214 -27.76 9.54 14.92
N LYS A 215 -27.84 8.84 16.06
CA LYS A 215 -28.81 9.13 17.12
C LYS A 215 -28.60 10.51 17.71
N GLU A 216 -27.36 10.87 18.03
CA GLU A 216 -27.00 12.20 18.55
C GLU A 216 -27.27 13.32 17.54
N SER A 217 -27.17 13.01 16.25
CA SER A 217 -27.49 13.93 15.15
C SER A 217 -29.00 14.02 14.86
N GLY A 218 -29.82 13.27 15.60
CA GLY A 218 -31.27 13.29 15.53
C GLY A 218 -31.88 12.37 14.47
N PHE A 219 -31.17 11.32 14.04
CA PHE A 219 -31.72 10.26 13.21
C PHE A 219 -32.11 9.06 14.09
N GLY A 220 -33.41 9.03 14.47
CA GLY A 220 -33.96 8.00 15.35
C GLY A 220 -34.12 6.64 14.66
N TYR A 221 -34.66 6.64 13.44
CA TYR A 221 -34.75 5.44 12.62
C TYR A 221 -33.41 5.15 11.93
N GLN A 222 -32.97 3.89 11.98
CA GLN A 222 -31.73 3.43 11.37
C GLN A 222 -31.88 2.00 10.87
N LYS A 223 -31.58 1.76 9.59
CA LYS A 223 -31.51 0.43 8.98
C LYS A 223 -30.12 0.23 8.41
N PHE A 224 -29.45 -0.84 8.83
CA PHE A 224 -28.14 -1.23 8.34
C PHE A 224 -28.27 -2.28 7.25
N TYR A 225 -27.55 -2.04 6.17
CA TYR A 225 -27.28 -2.98 5.10
C TYR A 225 -25.77 -3.25 5.07
N TYR A 226 -25.38 -4.42 4.60
CA TYR A 226 -23.99 -4.89 4.56
C TYR A 226 -23.60 -5.20 3.11
N PRO A 227 -23.10 -4.20 2.37
CA PRO A 227 -22.61 -4.40 1.02
C PRO A 227 -21.41 -5.36 1.00
N TYR A 228 -21.36 -6.26 0.02
CA TYR A 228 -20.34 -7.30 -0.09
C TYR A 228 -19.71 -7.36 -1.49
N PRO A 229 -18.36 -7.42 -1.59
CA PRO A 229 -17.39 -7.51 -0.50
C PRO A 229 -17.19 -6.21 0.29
N ASP A 230 -17.53 -5.07 -0.32
CA ASP A 230 -17.59 -3.76 0.33
C ASP A 230 -18.54 -2.82 -0.42
N TYR A 231 -18.72 -1.60 0.08
CA TYR A 231 -19.61 -0.60 -0.52
C TYR A 231 -19.08 -0.01 -1.84
N LYS A 232 -17.80 -0.23 -2.18
CA LYS A 232 -17.22 0.31 -3.41
C LYS A 232 -17.54 -0.56 -4.60
N PHE A 233 -17.46 -1.88 -4.46
CA PHE A 233 -17.79 -2.80 -5.55
C PHE A 233 -18.78 -3.88 -5.10
N PRO A 234 -19.97 -3.52 -4.57
CA PRO A 234 -20.89 -4.51 -4.06
C PRO A 234 -21.56 -5.27 -5.20
N ASN A 235 -21.61 -6.60 -5.11
CA ASN A 235 -22.49 -7.43 -5.93
C ASN A 235 -23.64 -8.01 -5.12
N GLU A 236 -23.50 -8.03 -3.80
CA GLU A 236 -24.53 -8.50 -2.88
C GLU A 236 -24.74 -7.47 -1.77
N ILE A 237 -25.98 -7.37 -1.28
CA ILE A 237 -26.35 -6.57 -0.12
C ILE A 237 -27.04 -7.46 0.88
N PHE A 238 -26.43 -7.63 2.03
CA PHE A 238 -27.00 -8.40 3.13
C PHE A 238 -27.71 -7.49 4.14
N THR A 239 -28.58 -8.07 4.94
CA THR A 239 -29.27 -7.40 6.07
C THR A 239 -29.06 -8.20 7.36
N ASP A 240 -29.62 -7.70 8.47
CA ASP A 240 -29.67 -8.47 9.72
C ASP A 240 -30.63 -9.66 9.61
N GLU A 241 -31.64 -9.59 8.73
CA GLU A 241 -32.69 -10.60 8.50
C GLU A 241 -32.37 -11.52 7.31
N ARG A 242 -31.11 -11.56 6.87
CA ARG A 242 -30.68 -12.32 5.70
C ARG A 242 -30.90 -13.83 5.85
N THR A 243 -31.13 -14.49 4.72
CA THR A 243 -31.22 -15.95 4.59
C THR A 243 -30.01 -16.56 3.87
N GLU A 244 -29.23 -15.73 3.17
CA GLU A 244 -28.08 -16.14 2.37
C GLU A 244 -26.78 -16.14 3.19
N GLY A 245 -25.91 -17.13 2.93
CA GLY A 245 -24.64 -17.28 3.63
C GLY A 245 -23.64 -16.15 3.35
N TYR A 246 -23.01 -15.65 4.41
CA TYR A 246 -21.99 -14.59 4.36
C TYR A 246 -20.56 -15.16 4.22
N GLY A 247 -19.63 -14.41 3.61
CA GLY A 247 -18.22 -14.81 3.52
C GLY A 247 -17.78 -15.52 2.25
N LYS A 248 -18.48 -15.32 1.13
CA LYS A 248 -18.10 -15.87 -0.18
C LYS A 248 -16.73 -15.31 -0.65
N PRO A 249 -15.89 -16.09 -1.35
CA PRO A 249 -14.66 -15.53 -1.92
C PRO A 249 -14.92 -14.29 -2.79
N TYR A 250 -14.03 -13.30 -2.72
CA TYR A 250 -14.17 -12.05 -3.47
C TYR A 250 -12.84 -11.56 -4.04
N LEU A 251 -12.90 -10.70 -5.06
CA LEU A 251 -11.74 -10.16 -5.74
C LEU A 251 -11.06 -9.06 -4.91
N ASN A 252 -9.75 -9.16 -4.72
CA ASN A 252 -8.95 -8.11 -4.09
C ASN A 252 -8.56 -7.04 -5.13
N LEU A 253 -9.39 -6.00 -5.30
CA LEU A 253 -9.25 -5.03 -6.40
C LEU A 253 -8.38 -3.81 -6.06
N CYS A 254 -8.20 -3.49 -4.77
CA CYS A 254 -7.64 -2.21 -4.36
C CYS A 254 -6.11 -2.22 -4.31
N LYS A 255 -5.53 -3.07 -3.46
CA LYS A 255 -4.11 -3.04 -3.08
C LYS A 255 -3.59 -4.43 -2.75
N GLU A 256 -2.27 -4.59 -2.82
CA GLU A 256 -1.61 -5.75 -2.23
C GLU A 256 -1.86 -5.75 -0.71
N ARG A 257 -2.13 -6.93 -0.16
CA ARG A 257 -2.47 -7.10 1.26
C ARG A 257 -1.89 -8.40 1.79
N TYR A 258 -1.76 -8.47 3.12
CA TYR A 258 -1.63 -9.74 3.80
C TYR A 258 -2.99 -10.42 3.97
N GLU A 259 -2.96 -11.74 4.08
CA GLU A 259 -4.04 -12.57 4.59
C GLU A 259 -3.48 -13.39 5.75
N ILE A 260 -3.92 -13.06 6.97
CA ILE A 260 -3.44 -13.70 8.21
C ILE A 260 -4.25 -14.96 8.51
N PHE A 261 -5.52 -14.98 8.11
CA PHE A 261 -6.43 -16.10 8.23
C PHE A 261 -7.45 -16.06 7.09
N GLU A 262 -8.02 -17.23 6.78
CA GLU A 262 -9.04 -17.42 5.75
C GLU A 262 -10.37 -16.77 6.17
N GLU A 263 -10.67 -15.60 5.61
CA GLU A 263 -11.87 -14.81 5.95
C GLU A 263 -13.16 -15.58 5.65
N ASN A 264 -13.18 -16.35 4.56
CA ASN A 264 -14.30 -17.16 4.11
C ASN A 264 -14.65 -18.32 5.04
N LYS A 265 -13.71 -18.77 5.89
CA LYS A 265 -13.98 -19.78 6.92
C LYS A 265 -14.50 -19.17 8.22
N LEU A 266 -14.04 -17.96 8.56
CA LEU A 266 -14.45 -17.29 9.80
C LEU A 266 -15.80 -16.58 9.68
N ALA A 267 -16.12 -16.01 8.51
CA ALA A 267 -17.36 -15.28 8.29
C ALA A 267 -18.64 -16.10 8.61
N PRO A 268 -18.78 -17.37 8.16
CA PRO A 268 -19.93 -18.22 8.53
C PRO A 268 -20.03 -18.49 10.05
N LEU A 269 -18.91 -18.56 10.76
CA LEU A 269 -18.91 -18.74 12.22
C LEU A 269 -19.43 -17.48 12.93
N LEU A 270 -18.99 -16.28 12.50
CA LEU A 270 -19.49 -15.01 13.03
C LEU A 270 -20.99 -14.82 12.76
N GLU A 271 -21.48 -15.36 11.66
CA GLU A 271 -22.90 -15.41 11.33
C GLU A 271 -23.67 -16.30 12.30
N LYS A 272 -23.19 -17.51 12.57
CA LYS A 272 -23.78 -18.42 13.55
C LYS A 272 -23.85 -17.83 14.96
N GLU A 273 -22.86 -17.03 15.34
CA GLU A 273 -22.82 -16.31 16.63
C GLU A 273 -23.69 -15.04 16.65
N GLY A 274 -24.34 -14.67 15.53
CA GLY A 274 -25.20 -13.49 15.44
C GLY A 274 -24.46 -12.14 15.44
N VAL A 275 -23.14 -12.14 15.20
CA VAL A 275 -22.30 -10.93 15.27
C VAL A 275 -21.70 -10.51 13.93
N ALA A 276 -21.89 -11.26 12.85
CA ALA A 276 -21.32 -10.98 11.54
C ALA A 276 -21.57 -9.55 11.02
N GLY A 277 -22.73 -8.94 11.31
CA GLY A 277 -23.00 -7.54 10.94
C GLY A 277 -22.06 -6.53 11.61
N CYS A 278 -21.41 -6.87 12.73
CA CYS A 278 -20.39 -6.03 13.36
C CYS A 278 -19.03 -6.13 12.65
N PHE A 279 -18.82 -7.18 11.86
CA PHE A 279 -17.56 -7.48 11.16
C PHE A 279 -17.67 -7.37 9.65
N SER A 280 -18.81 -6.91 9.11
CA SER A 280 -18.91 -6.64 7.68
C SER A 280 -17.89 -5.59 7.27
N ASN A 281 -17.28 -5.69 6.10
CA ASN A 281 -16.21 -4.75 5.70
C ASN A 281 -16.70 -3.30 5.53
N SER A 282 -17.99 -3.10 5.33
CA SER A 282 -18.63 -1.81 5.15
C SER A 282 -20.11 -1.83 5.52
N PHE A 283 -20.70 -0.63 5.57
CA PHE A 283 -22.12 -0.40 5.79
C PHE A 283 -22.71 0.42 4.64
N LEU A 284 -23.98 0.18 4.37
CA LEU A 284 -24.90 1.18 3.85
C LEU A 284 -25.97 1.41 4.92
N VAL A 285 -26.11 2.64 5.40
CA VAL A 285 -27.07 2.99 6.45
C VAL A 285 -28.17 3.87 5.87
N ASP A 286 -29.43 3.43 6.01
CA ASP A 286 -30.62 4.24 5.75
C ASP A 286 -31.15 4.78 7.07
N ALA A 287 -31.09 6.09 7.25
CA ALA A 287 -31.50 6.74 8.50
C ALA A 287 -32.47 7.90 8.27
N CYS A 288 -33.42 8.06 9.20
CA CYS A 288 -34.45 9.10 9.15
C CYS A 288 -34.65 9.74 10.53
N GLY A 289 -35.04 11.02 10.52
CA GLY A 289 -35.38 11.75 11.76
C GLY A 289 -36.69 11.28 12.40
N LYS A 290 -37.59 10.68 11.61
CA LYS A 290 -38.85 10.07 12.06
C LYS A 290 -38.73 8.54 12.10
N GLU A 291 -39.54 7.91 12.93
CA GLU A 291 -39.75 6.47 12.87
C GLU A 291 -40.38 6.08 11.52
N MET A 292 -39.90 4.99 10.94
CA MET A 292 -40.33 4.50 9.64
C MET A 292 -40.70 3.02 9.73
N GLU A 293 -41.59 2.57 8.85
CA GLU A 293 -41.80 1.14 8.65
C GLU A 293 -40.52 0.49 8.14
N LYS A 294 -40.16 -0.66 8.73
CA LYS A 294 -39.00 -1.44 8.30
C LYS A 294 -39.24 -1.97 6.89
N THR A 295 -38.19 -1.92 6.07
CA THR A 295 -38.23 -2.52 4.73
C THR A 295 -38.26 -4.06 4.83
N ASN A 296 -39.04 -4.72 3.98
CA ASN A 296 -39.10 -6.19 3.92
C ASN A 296 -37.95 -6.82 3.10
N ILE A 297 -36.92 -6.05 2.73
CA ILE A 297 -35.77 -6.52 1.96
C ILE A 297 -34.83 -7.27 2.90
N GLN A 298 -34.53 -8.52 2.57
CA GLN A 298 -33.65 -9.41 3.34
C GLN A 298 -32.28 -9.59 2.66
N TYR A 299 -32.26 -9.61 1.33
CA TYR A 299 -31.05 -9.80 0.54
C TYR A 299 -31.21 -9.24 -0.86
N VAL A 300 -30.10 -8.78 -1.46
CA VAL A 300 -30.06 -8.36 -2.86
C VAL A 300 -28.83 -8.94 -3.54
N LYS A 301 -29.01 -9.48 -4.75
CA LYS A 301 -27.94 -9.88 -5.66
C LYS A 301 -28.02 -9.09 -6.95
N MET A 302 -26.89 -8.60 -7.44
CA MET A 302 -26.77 -7.82 -8.69
C MET A 302 -25.69 -8.39 -9.58
N ASN A 303 -25.95 -8.44 -10.88
CA ASN A 303 -25.04 -8.98 -11.89
C ASN A 303 -24.60 -7.88 -12.88
N ASN A 304 -24.11 -6.75 -12.35
CA ASN A 304 -23.73 -5.57 -13.13
C ASN A 304 -22.26 -5.59 -13.60
N ASP A 305 -21.60 -6.73 -13.42
CA ASP A 305 -20.29 -7.08 -13.97
C ASP A 305 -20.39 -7.70 -15.39
N ARG A 306 -21.63 -8.00 -15.83
CA ARG A 306 -21.99 -8.50 -17.16
C ARG A 306 -22.18 -7.35 -18.16
N PHE A 307 -22.35 -7.67 -19.44
CA PHE A 307 -22.80 -6.69 -20.41
C PHE A 307 -24.15 -6.08 -20.03
N ARG A 308 -24.35 -4.82 -20.44
CA ARG A 308 -25.50 -4.00 -20.03
C ARG A 308 -26.84 -4.68 -20.29
N GLN A 309 -27.01 -5.37 -21.43
CA GLN A 309 -28.25 -6.08 -21.73
C GLN A 309 -28.57 -7.27 -20.81
N PHE A 310 -27.62 -7.72 -19.99
CA PHE A 310 -27.77 -8.83 -19.04
C PHE A 310 -27.67 -8.37 -17.57
N SER A 311 -27.65 -7.05 -17.33
CA SER A 311 -27.49 -6.47 -16.00
C SER A 311 -28.83 -6.43 -15.25
N THR A 312 -28.97 -7.30 -14.26
CA THR A 312 -30.21 -7.49 -13.50
C THR A 312 -29.95 -7.50 -11.99
N ALA A 313 -30.99 -7.22 -11.21
CA ALA A 313 -30.97 -7.39 -9.76
C ALA A 313 -32.10 -8.29 -9.29
N THR A 314 -31.79 -9.16 -8.34
CA THR A 314 -32.72 -10.03 -7.63
C THR A 314 -32.81 -9.52 -6.19
N ILE A 315 -33.98 -9.03 -5.80
CA ILE A 315 -34.29 -8.46 -4.49
C ILE A 315 -35.16 -9.48 -3.75
N VAL A 316 -34.63 -10.08 -2.70
CA VAL A 316 -35.30 -11.07 -1.88
C VAL A 316 -35.93 -10.38 -0.67
N GLY A 317 -37.23 -10.57 -0.49
CA GLY A 317 -37.94 -10.26 0.74
C GLY A 317 -38.63 -11.49 1.33
N GLU A 318 -39.31 -11.32 2.46
CA GLU A 318 -39.79 -12.43 3.31
C GLU A 318 -40.62 -13.51 2.58
N LYS A 319 -41.44 -13.12 1.61
CA LYS A 319 -42.35 -14.05 0.88
C LYS A 319 -42.25 -13.94 -0.64
N ARG A 320 -41.46 -13.01 -1.14
CA ARG A 320 -41.47 -12.58 -2.54
C ARG A 320 -40.05 -12.23 -2.96
N VAL A 321 -39.72 -12.61 -4.19
CA VAL A 321 -38.47 -12.25 -4.86
C VAL A 321 -38.81 -11.39 -6.06
N LYS A 322 -38.22 -10.20 -6.14
CA LYS A 322 -38.41 -9.27 -7.26
C LYS A 322 -37.17 -9.26 -8.14
N LYS A 323 -37.32 -9.48 -9.45
CA LYS A 323 -36.24 -9.33 -10.43
C LYS A 323 -36.48 -8.06 -11.26
N ILE A 324 -35.50 -7.18 -11.31
CA ILE A 324 -35.57 -5.87 -12.00
C ILE A 324 -34.38 -5.69 -12.96
N PRO A 325 -34.55 -4.94 -14.05
CA PRO A 325 -33.43 -4.57 -14.92
C PRO A 325 -32.63 -3.42 -14.28
N LEU A 326 -31.31 -3.47 -14.38
CA LEU A 326 -30.43 -2.41 -13.87
C LEU A 326 -30.13 -1.34 -14.92
N THR A 327 -30.36 -1.66 -16.19
CA THR A 327 -30.22 -0.75 -17.33
C THR A 327 -31.39 -0.92 -18.28
N LYS A 328 -31.58 0.07 -19.17
CA LYS A 328 -32.65 0.04 -20.18
C LYS A 328 -32.50 -1.12 -21.15
N GLU A 329 -31.27 -1.47 -21.50
CA GLU A 329 -30.95 -2.59 -22.40
C GLU A 329 -31.37 -3.94 -21.81
N ALA A 330 -31.37 -4.08 -20.48
CA ALA A 330 -31.75 -5.31 -19.78
C ALA A 330 -33.27 -5.54 -19.70
N GLU A 331 -34.11 -4.52 -19.97
CA GLU A 331 -35.58 -4.66 -19.98
C GLU A 331 -36.03 -5.75 -20.98
N THR A 332 -35.43 -5.76 -22.17
CA THR A 332 -35.72 -6.77 -23.22
C THR A 332 -35.34 -8.18 -22.75
N HIS A 333 -34.22 -8.32 -22.04
CA HIS A 333 -33.77 -9.61 -21.51
C HIS A 333 -34.75 -10.17 -20.47
N LEU A 334 -35.20 -9.34 -19.52
CA LEU A 334 -36.22 -9.74 -18.54
C LEU A 334 -37.54 -10.13 -19.20
N LYS A 335 -37.98 -9.37 -20.20
CA LYS A 335 -39.21 -9.69 -20.94
C LYS A 335 -39.11 -11.05 -21.65
N ASN A 336 -37.98 -11.32 -22.30
CA ASN A 336 -37.72 -12.62 -22.94
C ASN A 336 -37.69 -13.77 -21.92
N MET A 337 -37.17 -13.53 -20.72
CA MET A 337 -37.16 -14.50 -19.63
C MET A 337 -38.60 -14.82 -19.17
N GLN A 338 -39.45 -13.80 -18.97
CA GLN A 338 -40.86 -13.96 -18.63
C GLN A 338 -41.61 -14.80 -19.67
N GLU A 339 -41.54 -14.42 -20.95
CA GLU A 339 -42.26 -15.09 -22.04
C GLU A 339 -41.91 -16.58 -22.12
N LYS A 340 -40.64 -16.95 -21.92
CA LYS A 340 -40.20 -18.35 -21.96
C LYS A 340 -40.64 -19.14 -20.73
N MET A 341 -40.65 -18.54 -19.55
CA MET A 341 -41.09 -19.20 -18.32
C MET A 341 -42.60 -19.45 -18.33
N ASP A 342 -43.40 -18.55 -18.90
CA ASP A 342 -44.85 -18.69 -19.02
C ASP A 342 -45.26 -19.85 -19.95
N LEU A 343 -44.50 -20.10 -21.02
CA LEU A 343 -44.78 -21.18 -21.99
C LEU A 343 -44.66 -22.60 -21.42
N GLU A 344 -44.02 -22.77 -20.26
CA GLU A 344 -43.73 -24.08 -19.67
C GLU A 344 -44.56 -24.36 -18.39
N GLN A 345 -45.51 -23.49 -18.02
CA GLN A 345 -46.27 -23.57 -16.74
C GLN A 345 -47.15 -24.82 -16.56
N GLU A 346 -47.67 -25.38 -17.67
CA GLU A 346 -48.61 -26.52 -17.63
C GLU A 346 -47.91 -27.90 -17.61
N LYS A 347 -46.58 -27.93 -17.68
CA LYS A 347 -45.80 -29.17 -17.81
C LYS A 347 -45.51 -29.83 -16.45
N ARG A 348 -45.09 -31.09 -16.50
CA ARG A 348 -44.64 -31.84 -15.30
C ARG A 348 -43.42 -31.17 -14.65
N ILE A 349 -42.54 -30.63 -15.50
CA ILE A 349 -41.40 -29.80 -15.13
C ILE A 349 -41.69 -28.39 -15.62
N HIS A 350 -41.87 -27.46 -14.69
CA HIS A 350 -42.38 -26.12 -14.98
C HIS A 350 -41.61 -25.07 -14.20
N TYR A 351 -41.67 -23.82 -14.67
CA TYR A 351 -41.07 -22.69 -13.97
C TYR A 351 -42.01 -22.11 -12.92
N VAL A 352 -41.45 -21.45 -11.91
CA VAL A 352 -42.23 -20.68 -10.94
C VAL A 352 -43.10 -19.62 -11.62
N ALA A 353 -44.34 -19.49 -11.17
CA ALA A 353 -45.29 -18.50 -11.68
C ALA A 353 -44.81 -17.07 -11.38
N LEU A 354 -45.01 -16.18 -12.35
CA LEU A 354 -44.54 -14.80 -12.31
C LEU A 354 -45.72 -13.83 -12.20
N GLU A 355 -45.55 -12.78 -11.39
CA GLU A 355 -46.43 -11.60 -11.33
C GLU A 355 -45.69 -10.42 -11.98
N ASN A 356 -46.21 -9.93 -13.10
CA ASN A 356 -45.61 -8.81 -13.82
C ASN A 356 -45.78 -7.50 -13.06
N THR A 357 -44.74 -6.66 -13.08
CA THR A 357 -44.71 -5.32 -12.50
C THR A 357 -44.23 -4.30 -13.52
N GLU A 358 -44.42 -3.00 -13.26
CA GLU A 358 -43.96 -1.94 -14.19
C GLU A 358 -42.45 -1.99 -14.44
N ASP A 359 -41.66 -2.45 -13.47
CA ASP A 359 -40.19 -2.43 -13.47
C ASP A 359 -39.55 -3.83 -13.44
N GLY A 360 -40.29 -4.88 -13.81
CA GLY A 360 -39.78 -6.26 -13.82
C GLY A 360 -40.86 -7.29 -13.47
N PHE A 361 -40.51 -8.28 -12.66
CA PHE A 361 -41.47 -9.27 -12.16
C PHE A 361 -41.19 -9.72 -10.73
N ILE A 362 -42.22 -10.28 -10.11
CA ILE A 362 -42.19 -10.87 -8.78
C ILE A 362 -42.47 -12.37 -8.91
N MET A 363 -41.77 -13.17 -8.12
CA MET A 363 -42.04 -14.59 -7.92
C MET A 363 -42.20 -14.88 -6.42
N PRO A 364 -42.95 -15.93 -6.04
CA PRO A 364 -42.99 -16.39 -4.66
C PRO A 364 -41.60 -16.84 -4.21
N PHE A 365 -41.27 -16.58 -2.94
CA PHE A 365 -40.10 -17.17 -2.31
C PHE A 365 -40.36 -18.66 -2.05
N ILE A 366 -39.48 -19.53 -2.52
CA ILE A 366 -39.60 -20.98 -2.37
C ILE A 366 -39.00 -21.40 -1.03
N GLN A 367 -39.83 -21.95 -0.14
CA GLN A 367 -39.40 -22.35 1.22
C GLN A 367 -38.92 -23.80 1.31
N THR A 368 -39.12 -24.59 0.26
CA THR A 368 -38.68 -25.99 0.21
C THR A 368 -37.19 -26.06 -0.14
N GLU A 369 -36.53 -27.13 0.29
CA GLU A 369 -35.13 -27.40 -0.02
C GLU A 369 -34.94 -27.65 -1.53
N SER A 370 -33.82 -27.17 -2.08
CA SER A 370 -33.41 -27.41 -3.47
C SER A 370 -32.85 -28.82 -3.63
N LEU A 371 -32.71 -29.29 -4.88
CA LEU A 371 -31.98 -30.53 -5.16
C LEU A 371 -30.50 -30.44 -4.74
N ASP A 372 -29.90 -29.24 -4.75
CA ASP A 372 -28.51 -29.08 -4.29
C ASP A 372 -28.39 -29.41 -2.80
N TYR A 373 -29.35 -28.98 -1.98
CA TYR A 373 -29.37 -29.32 -0.56
C TYR A 373 -29.51 -30.83 -0.33
N GLU A 374 -30.40 -31.51 -1.07
CA GLU A 374 -30.52 -32.98 -1.00
C GLU A 374 -29.19 -33.67 -1.35
N VAL A 375 -28.52 -33.19 -2.39
CA VAL A 375 -27.23 -33.70 -2.83
C VAL A 375 -26.12 -33.41 -1.82
N GLU A 376 -26.08 -32.22 -1.24
CA GLU A 376 -25.12 -31.82 -0.20
C GLU A 376 -25.22 -32.76 1.01
N GLN A 377 -26.43 -33.08 1.48
CA GLN A 377 -26.64 -34.02 2.59
C GLN A 377 -26.09 -35.41 2.25
N LEU A 378 -26.31 -35.91 1.02
CA LEU A 378 -25.76 -37.20 0.58
C LEU A 378 -24.23 -37.19 0.51
N ILE A 379 -23.63 -36.10 0.04
CA ILE A 379 -22.16 -35.92 0.01
C ILE A 379 -21.62 -35.86 1.45
N ALA A 380 -22.30 -35.17 2.36
CA ALA A 380 -21.95 -35.14 3.79
C ALA A 380 -21.97 -36.55 4.40
N GLU A 381 -22.91 -37.41 3.99
CA GLU A 381 -23.03 -38.82 4.39
C GLU A 381 -22.13 -39.79 3.60
N ASN A 382 -21.23 -39.30 2.74
CA ASN A 382 -20.35 -40.10 1.88
C ASN A 382 -21.09 -40.99 0.85
N LYS A 383 -22.27 -40.57 0.38
CA LYS A 383 -23.11 -41.29 -0.59
C LYS A 383 -23.12 -40.61 -1.97
N ALA A 384 -21.94 -40.43 -2.57
CA ALA A 384 -21.81 -39.72 -3.84
C ALA A 384 -22.56 -40.39 -5.01
N ASP A 385 -22.61 -41.73 -5.06
CA ASP A 385 -23.36 -42.45 -6.11
C ASP A 385 -24.86 -42.05 -6.10
N LYS A 386 -25.46 -41.93 -4.91
CA LYS A 386 -26.85 -41.50 -4.77
C LYS A 386 -27.07 -40.04 -5.15
N ALA A 387 -26.07 -39.19 -4.91
CA ALA A 387 -26.11 -37.80 -5.36
C ALA A 387 -26.14 -37.74 -6.90
N LEU A 388 -25.32 -38.55 -7.58
CA LEU A 388 -25.32 -38.64 -9.04
C LEU A 388 -26.61 -39.29 -9.58
N GLU A 389 -27.21 -40.25 -8.87
CA GLU A 389 -28.53 -40.81 -9.20
C GLU A 389 -29.63 -39.72 -9.21
N ILE A 390 -29.58 -38.73 -8.31
CA ILE A 390 -30.51 -37.59 -8.32
C ILE A 390 -30.34 -36.76 -9.60
N VAL A 391 -29.10 -36.43 -9.97
CA VAL A 391 -28.79 -35.68 -11.19
C VAL A 391 -29.27 -36.44 -12.42
N GLN A 392 -28.99 -37.74 -12.49
CA GLN A 392 -29.43 -38.61 -13.57
C GLN A 392 -30.96 -38.66 -13.68
N ALA A 393 -31.66 -38.93 -12.57
CA ALA A 393 -33.12 -39.02 -12.54
C ALA A 393 -33.79 -37.70 -12.98
N PHE A 394 -33.24 -36.55 -12.58
CA PHE A 394 -33.72 -35.26 -13.04
C PHE A 394 -33.59 -35.11 -14.56
N PHE A 395 -32.41 -35.39 -15.14
CA PHE A 395 -32.19 -35.22 -16.57
C PHE A 395 -32.95 -36.23 -17.43
N GLU A 396 -33.15 -37.45 -16.95
CA GLU A 396 -34.03 -38.44 -17.61
C GLU A 396 -35.46 -37.92 -17.71
N ASP A 397 -36.03 -37.41 -16.61
CA ASP A 397 -37.36 -36.80 -16.61
C ASP A 397 -37.40 -35.53 -17.49
N TYR A 398 -36.38 -34.67 -17.41
CA TYR A 398 -36.29 -33.41 -18.15
C TYR A 398 -36.25 -33.59 -19.67
N PHE A 399 -35.38 -34.47 -20.17
CA PHE A 399 -35.28 -34.73 -21.60
C PHE A 399 -36.43 -35.57 -22.13
N LYS A 400 -37.07 -36.41 -21.30
CA LYS A 400 -38.30 -37.11 -21.67
C LYS A 400 -39.47 -36.14 -21.90
N GLU A 401 -39.64 -35.14 -21.04
CA GLU A 401 -40.65 -34.09 -21.24
C GLU A 401 -40.39 -33.28 -22.53
N LYS A 402 -39.12 -33.18 -22.95
CA LYS A 402 -38.65 -32.47 -24.15
C LYS A 402 -38.35 -33.40 -25.33
N GLU A 403 -38.85 -34.63 -25.35
CA GLU A 403 -38.53 -35.62 -26.39
C GLU A 403 -38.83 -35.10 -27.81
N LYS A 404 -39.90 -34.32 -27.98
CA LYS A 404 -40.28 -33.70 -29.27
C LYS A 404 -39.33 -32.60 -29.73
N ASP A 405 -38.58 -32.00 -28.81
CA ASP A 405 -37.58 -30.97 -29.08
C ASP A 405 -36.17 -31.57 -29.28
N CYS A 406 -36.04 -32.89 -29.14
CA CYS A 406 -34.77 -33.61 -29.28
C CYS A 406 -34.53 -34.11 -30.70
N SER A 407 -33.30 -33.97 -31.21
CA SER A 407 -32.89 -34.57 -32.48
C SER A 407 -31.39 -34.89 -32.50
N VAL A 408 -31.00 -35.94 -33.23
CA VAL A 408 -29.58 -36.25 -33.47
C VAL A 408 -29.07 -35.36 -34.59
N ARG A 409 -28.02 -34.57 -34.32
CA ARG A 409 -27.48 -33.59 -35.26
C ARG A 409 -25.95 -33.64 -35.27
N ARG A 410 -25.39 -33.36 -36.45
CA ARG A 410 -23.96 -33.11 -36.64
C ARG A 410 -23.65 -31.63 -36.85
N ASP A 411 -24.62 -30.90 -37.40
CA ASP A 411 -24.55 -29.51 -37.83
C ASP A 411 -25.25 -28.56 -36.84
N TYR A 412 -25.16 -28.85 -35.54
CA TYR A 412 -25.84 -28.07 -34.49
C TYR A 412 -25.20 -26.71 -34.22
N CYS A 413 -23.97 -26.46 -34.68
CA CYS A 413 -23.26 -25.18 -34.55
C CYS A 413 -23.80 -24.12 -35.54
N SER A 414 -25.07 -23.73 -35.36
CA SER A 414 -25.71 -22.67 -36.15
C SER A 414 -25.07 -21.30 -35.90
N LYS A 415 -25.47 -20.29 -36.67
CA LYS A 415 -25.01 -18.90 -36.46
C LYS A 415 -25.37 -18.40 -35.05
N GLU A 416 -26.56 -18.74 -34.57
CA GLU A 416 -27.05 -18.43 -33.23
C GLU A 416 -26.20 -19.14 -32.17
N PHE A 417 -25.92 -20.44 -32.36
CA PHE A 417 -25.03 -21.20 -31.46
C PHE A 417 -23.66 -20.52 -31.36
N LYS A 418 -23.04 -20.18 -32.49
CA LYS A 418 -21.71 -19.54 -32.54
C LYS A 418 -21.69 -18.16 -31.89
N THR A 419 -22.82 -17.44 -31.93
CA THR A 419 -22.97 -16.15 -31.24
C THR A 419 -22.94 -16.30 -29.72
N VAL A 420 -23.45 -17.42 -29.19
CA VAL A 420 -23.58 -17.66 -27.74
C VAL A 420 -22.39 -18.46 -27.17
N PHE A 421 -21.86 -19.43 -27.92
CA PHE A 421 -20.88 -20.42 -27.46
C PHE A 421 -19.55 -20.38 -28.23
N GLY A 422 -19.43 -19.53 -29.25
CA GLY A 422 -18.21 -19.34 -30.03
C GLY A 422 -18.06 -20.31 -31.21
N GLU A 423 -16.92 -20.19 -31.90
CA GLU A 423 -16.67 -20.88 -33.19
C GLU A 423 -16.15 -22.32 -33.06
N LYS A 424 -15.89 -22.80 -31.85
CA LYS A 424 -15.31 -24.14 -31.66
C LYS A 424 -16.37 -25.21 -31.95
N GLU A 425 -16.10 -26.10 -32.88
CA GLU A 425 -17.01 -27.17 -33.29
C GLU A 425 -16.53 -28.54 -32.82
N PHE A 426 -17.47 -29.48 -32.68
CA PHE A 426 -17.17 -30.87 -32.38
C PHE A 426 -17.79 -31.78 -33.45
N SER A 427 -16.96 -32.59 -34.10
CA SER A 427 -17.28 -33.25 -35.37
C SER A 427 -18.15 -34.51 -35.26
N LYS A 428 -18.52 -34.90 -34.02
CA LYS A 428 -19.37 -36.05 -33.70
C LYS A 428 -20.85 -35.67 -33.72
N GLU A 429 -21.70 -36.63 -34.07
CA GLU A 429 -23.14 -36.50 -33.91
C GLU A 429 -23.51 -36.46 -32.43
N MET A 430 -24.43 -35.58 -32.06
CA MET A 430 -24.91 -35.43 -30.68
C MET A 430 -26.43 -35.31 -30.66
N VAL A 431 -27.03 -35.81 -29.58
CA VAL A 431 -28.43 -35.50 -29.26
C VAL A 431 -28.49 -34.03 -28.85
N CYS A 432 -29.22 -33.24 -29.61
CA CYS A 432 -29.43 -31.82 -29.38
C CYS A 432 -30.88 -31.55 -29.00
N VAL A 433 -31.09 -30.54 -28.16
CA VAL A 433 -32.40 -30.15 -27.63
C VAL A 433 -32.63 -28.67 -27.92
N ARG A 434 -33.82 -28.32 -28.41
CA ARG A 434 -34.26 -26.93 -28.58
C ARG A 434 -35.09 -26.49 -27.38
N ASN A 435 -35.22 -25.17 -27.18
CA ASN A 435 -35.96 -24.57 -26.06
C ASN A 435 -35.49 -25.10 -24.70
N VAL A 436 -34.16 -25.21 -24.56
CA VAL A 436 -33.51 -25.82 -23.38
C VAL A 436 -32.86 -24.75 -22.52
N ASN A 437 -33.00 -24.90 -21.19
CA ASN A 437 -32.27 -24.07 -20.23
C ASN A 437 -30.87 -24.66 -20.04
N ILE A 438 -29.84 -23.87 -20.25
CA ILE A 438 -28.45 -24.30 -20.03
C ILE A 438 -27.98 -24.06 -18.60
N ASP A 439 -28.76 -23.36 -17.78
CA ASP A 439 -28.41 -22.95 -16.41
C ASP A 439 -29.24 -23.72 -15.36
N LEU A 440 -29.27 -25.04 -15.52
CA LEU A 440 -29.97 -25.98 -14.63
C LEU A 440 -29.10 -26.41 -13.45
N ILE A 441 -28.53 -25.44 -12.74
CA ILE A 441 -27.83 -25.72 -11.48
C ILE A 441 -28.82 -26.28 -10.45
N LEU A 442 -28.36 -27.16 -9.57
CA LEU A 442 -29.24 -27.88 -8.64
C LEU A 442 -29.95 -26.95 -7.63
N ASP A 443 -29.37 -25.78 -7.33
CA ASP A 443 -30.01 -24.72 -6.53
C ASP A 443 -31.28 -24.15 -7.17
N ASN A 444 -31.36 -24.21 -8.49
CA ASN A 444 -32.48 -23.69 -9.25
C ASN A 444 -33.60 -24.73 -9.44
N ILE A 445 -33.48 -25.93 -8.85
CA ILE A 445 -34.39 -27.06 -9.06
C ILE A 445 -34.96 -27.52 -7.72
N PHE A 446 -36.29 -27.61 -7.66
CA PHE A 446 -37.03 -28.02 -6.48
C PHE A 446 -37.97 -29.19 -6.82
N ARG A 447 -38.24 -30.05 -5.84
CA ARG A 447 -39.31 -31.05 -5.98
C ARG A 447 -40.67 -30.37 -5.87
N SER A 448 -41.63 -30.82 -6.67
CA SER A 448 -43.02 -30.36 -6.61
C SER A 448 -44.00 -31.52 -6.71
N GLU A 449 -45.27 -31.29 -6.36
CA GLU A 449 -46.33 -32.31 -6.50
C GLU A 449 -46.49 -32.79 -7.94
N LYS A 450 -46.20 -31.94 -8.93
CA LYS A 450 -46.25 -32.28 -10.36
C LYS A 450 -45.00 -33.02 -10.82
N GLY A 451 -43.85 -32.83 -10.17
CA GLY A 451 -42.56 -33.33 -10.62
C GLY A 451 -41.45 -32.42 -10.13
N TYR A 452 -40.99 -31.51 -10.99
CA TYR A 452 -39.96 -30.52 -10.63
C TYR A 452 -40.46 -29.09 -10.88
N LEU A 453 -40.06 -28.19 -9.99
CA LEU A 453 -40.26 -26.76 -10.09
C LEU A 453 -38.90 -26.10 -10.34
N LEU A 454 -38.80 -25.33 -11.41
CA LEU A 454 -37.60 -24.61 -11.79
C LEU A 454 -37.71 -23.12 -11.42
N ILE A 455 -36.63 -22.55 -10.93
CA ILE A 455 -36.44 -21.10 -10.86
C ILE A 455 -35.38 -20.67 -11.86
N ASP A 456 -35.31 -19.37 -12.12
CA ASP A 456 -34.29 -18.75 -12.96
C ASP A 456 -34.20 -19.30 -14.41
N GLY A 457 -35.25 -19.06 -15.21
CA GLY A 457 -35.29 -19.36 -16.64
C GLY A 457 -34.49 -18.41 -17.54
N GLU A 458 -33.36 -17.87 -17.04
CA GLU A 458 -32.63 -16.78 -17.70
C GLU A 458 -32.02 -17.20 -19.04
N TRP A 459 -31.52 -18.44 -19.14
CA TRP A 459 -30.73 -18.92 -20.28
C TRP A 459 -31.40 -20.05 -21.04
N ILE A 460 -32.64 -19.83 -21.48
CA ILE A 460 -33.39 -20.75 -22.35
C ILE A 460 -33.15 -20.39 -23.83
N PHE A 461 -32.61 -21.32 -24.62
CA PHE A 461 -32.26 -21.05 -26.03
C PHE A 461 -33.15 -21.82 -27.03
N PRO A 462 -33.60 -21.17 -28.12
CA PRO A 462 -34.51 -21.78 -29.11
C PRO A 462 -33.80 -22.55 -30.24
N PHE A 463 -32.47 -22.65 -30.20
CA PHE A 463 -31.65 -23.37 -31.18
C PHE A 463 -31.13 -24.69 -30.59
N ASP A 464 -30.53 -25.52 -31.44
CA ASP A 464 -30.03 -26.84 -31.06
C ASP A 464 -28.83 -26.72 -30.09
N VAL A 465 -28.98 -27.26 -28.88
CA VAL A 465 -27.89 -27.35 -27.88
C VAL A 465 -27.65 -28.81 -27.50
N PRO A 466 -26.41 -29.32 -27.51
CA PRO A 466 -26.13 -30.70 -27.12
C PRO A 466 -26.61 -31.01 -25.68
N ALA A 467 -27.37 -32.10 -25.52
CA ALA A 467 -27.92 -32.50 -24.21
C ALA A 467 -26.82 -32.74 -23.17
N LEU A 468 -25.73 -33.42 -23.59
CA LEU A 468 -24.57 -33.68 -22.74
C LEU A 468 -23.87 -32.41 -22.27
N PHE A 469 -23.93 -31.30 -23.03
CA PHE A 469 -23.38 -30.02 -22.59
C PHE A 469 -24.20 -29.44 -21.43
N VAL A 470 -25.53 -29.57 -21.45
CA VAL A 470 -26.41 -29.12 -20.36
C VAL A 470 -26.18 -29.94 -19.08
N ILE A 471 -26.05 -31.27 -19.22
CA ILE A 471 -25.69 -32.16 -18.10
C ILE A 471 -24.31 -31.79 -17.54
N TRP A 472 -23.32 -31.64 -18.43
CA TRP A 472 -21.97 -31.26 -18.05
C TRP A 472 -21.93 -29.95 -17.27
N ARG A 473 -22.72 -28.92 -17.64
CA ARG A 473 -22.79 -27.65 -16.89
C ARG A 473 -23.25 -27.87 -15.45
N THR A 474 -24.24 -28.73 -15.24
CA THR A 474 -24.76 -29.05 -13.91
C THR A 474 -23.74 -29.82 -13.07
N LEU A 475 -23.08 -30.83 -13.67
CA LEU A 475 -21.99 -31.56 -13.02
C LEU A 475 -20.79 -30.64 -12.72
N ASN A 476 -20.47 -29.73 -13.62
CA ASN A 476 -19.39 -28.78 -13.42
C ASN A 476 -19.63 -27.89 -12.20
N GLU A 477 -20.85 -27.37 -12.04
CA GLU A 477 -21.24 -26.55 -10.91
C GLU A 477 -21.28 -27.36 -9.61
N LEU A 478 -21.80 -28.59 -9.64
CA LEU A 478 -21.81 -29.52 -8.50
C LEU A 478 -20.39 -29.72 -7.93
N TYR A 479 -19.43 -30.04 -8.80
CA TYR A 479 -18.03 -30.26 -8.41
C TYR A 479 -17.31 -28.99 -7.97
N SER A 480 -17.75 -27.82 -8.47
CA SER A 480 -17.15 -26.54 -8.09
C SER A 480 -17.61 -26.09 -6.70
N ARG A 481 -18.85 -26.42 -6.32
CA ARG A 481 -19.44 -26.03 -5.02
C ARG A 481 -19.07 -27.00 -3.91
N HIS A 482 -19.15 -28.30 -4.19
CA HIS A 482 -19.02 -29.34 -3.18
C HIS A 482 -17.68 -30.04 -3.27
N ALA A 483 -16.60 -29.39 -2.78
CA ALA A 483 -15.24 -29.91 -2.90
C ALA A 483 -15.07 -31.36 -2.39
N LYS A 484 -15.84 -31.75 -1.37
CA LYS A 484 -15.86 -33.11 -0.79
C LYS A 484 -16.28 -34.19 -1.79
N ILE A 485 -17.11 -33.88 -2.79
CA ILE A 485 -17.55 -34.90 -3.77
C ILE A 485 -16.36 -35.51 -4.52
N ASN A 486 -15.32 -34.69 -4.80
CA ASN A 486 -14.14 -35.13 -5.53
C ASN A 486 -13.25 -36.08 -4.71
N GLU A 487 -13.44 -36.15 -3.38
CA GLU A 487 -12.82 -37.14 -2.50
C GLU A 487 -13.53 -38.50 -2.55
N LEU A 488 -14.81 -38.52 -2.95
CA LEU A 488 -15.66 -39.70 -2.97
C LEU A 488 -15.72 -40.35 -4.35
N ILE A 489 -15.80 -39.53 -5.40
CA ILE A 489 -15.76 -39.95 -6.80
C ILE A 489 -15.02 -38.88 -7.59
N SER A 490 -14.07 -39.32 -8.42
CA SER A 490 -13.30 -38.36 -9.22
C SER A 490 -14.21 -37.71 -10.27
N ARG A 491 -13.94 -36.43 -10.58
CA ARG A 491 -14.64 -35.73 -11.66
C ARG A 491 -14.64 -36.52 -12.97
N ALA A 492 -13.50 -37.13 -13.33
CA ALA A 492 -13.39 -37.92 -14.56
C ALA A 492 -14.33 -39.14 -14.55
N ASP A 493 -14.40 -39.86 -13.42
CA ASP A 493 -15.26 -41.04 -13.30
C ASP A 493 -16.74 -40.66 -13.36
N ALA A 494 -17.14 -39.57 -12.68
CA ALA A 494 -18.52 -39.09 -12.77
C ALA A 494 -18.89 -38.63 -14.19
N MET A 495 -18.03 -37.88 -14.87
CA MET A 495 -18.29 -37.48 -16.27
C MET A 495 -18.48 -38.70 -17.17
N MET A 496 -17.67 -39.75 -16.99
CA MET A 496 -17.80 -41.00 -17.73
C MET A 496 -19.12 -41.74 -17.46
N GLN A 497 -19.68 -41.67 -16.24
CA GLN A 497 -21.02 -42.25 -15.95
C GLN A 497 -22.12 -41.59 -16.80
N PHE A 498 -21.98 -40.30 -17.11
CA PHE A 498 -22.87 -39.55 -18.00
C PHE A 498 -22.44 -39.59 -19.47
N GLN A 499 -21.49 -40.46 -19.84
CA GLN A 499 -20.96 -40.62 -21.20
C GLN A 499 -20.26 -39.37 -21.76
N ILE A 500 -19.67 -38.56 -20.88
CA ILE A 500 -18.88 -37.38 -21.24
C ILE A 500 -17.41 -37.75 -21.16
N ASP A 501 -16.76 -37.85 -22.33
CA ASP A 501 -15.32 -38.11 -22.43
C ASP A 501 -14.49 -36.81 -22.28
N ALA A 502 -13.17 -36.96 -22.13
CA ALA A 502 -12.26 -35.83 -21.95
C ALA A 502 -12.20 -34.88 -23.17
N GLU A 503 -12.47 -35.39 -24.38
CA GLU A 503 -12.51 -34.58 -25.59
C GLU A 503 -13.75 -33.67 -25.57
N MET A 504 -14.91 -34.24 -25.23
CA MET A 504 -16.17 -33.51 -25.02
C MET A 504 -16.01 -32.45 -23.93
N GLU A 505 -15.48 -32.81 -22.77
CA GLU A 505 -15.28 -31.87 -21.67
C GLU A 505 -14.40 -30.69 -22.10
N SER A 506 -13.32 -30.93 -22.84
CA SER A 506 -12.48 -29.86 -23.38
C SER A 506 -13.27 -28.90 -24.29
N ILE A 507 -14.13 -29.42 -25.17
CA ILE A 507 -15.00 -28.58 -26.02
C ILE A 507 -16.00 -27.80 -25.17
N PHE A 508 -16.67 -28.47 -24.23
CA PHE A 508 -17.68 -27.87 -23.36
C PHE A 508 -17.11 -26.73 -22.51
N TRP A 509 -15.87 -26.88 -22.02
CA TRP A 509 -15.13 -25.80 -21.36
C TRP A 509 -14.95 -24.58 -22.25
N ASN A 510 -14.63 -24.77 -23.54
CA ASN A 510 -14.48 -23.65 -24.47
C ASN A 510 -15.82 -22.94 -24.71
N TRP A 511 -16.91 -23.70 -24.90
CA TRP A 511 -18.25 -23.13 -25.03
C TRP A 511 -18.69 -22.38 -23.78
N SER A 512 -18.46 -22.94 -22.60
CA SER A 512 -18.78 -22.30 -21.31
C SER A 512 -17.96 -21.03 -21.09
N THR A 513 -16.66 -21.06 -21.40
CA THR A 513 -15.77 -19.90 -21.28
C THR A 513 -16.22 -18.77 -22.22
N PHE A 514 -16.52 -19.09 -23.47
CA PHE A 514 -17.03 -18.10 -24.42
C PHE A 514 -18.40 -17.57 -23.98
N PHE A 515 -19.30 -18.43 -23.49
CA PHE A 515 -20.58 -18.01 -22.97
C PHE A 515 -20.42 -17.00 -21.83
N VAL A 516 -19.59 -17.28 -20.83
CA VAL A 516 -19.38 -16.40 -19.68
C VAL A 516 -18.65 -15.11 -20.09
N GLN A 517 -17.50 -15.21 -20.77
CA GLN A 517 -16.63 -14.05 -21.02
C GLN A 517 -16.99 -13.29 -22.31
N GLY A 518 -17.36 -14.02 -23.36
CA GLY A 518 -17.62 -13.46 -24.69
C GLY A 518 -19.06 -13.05 -24.93
N TYR A 519 -20.04 -13.86 -24.51
CA TYR A 519 -21.47 -13.58 -24.71
C TYR A 519 -22.06 -12.77 -23.55
N VAL A 520 -21.91 -13.25 -22.32
CA VAL A 520 -22.44 -12.59 -21.11
C VAL A 520 -21.59 -11.40 -20.67
N GLY A 521 -20.28 -11.47 -20.89
CA GLY A 521 -19.34 -10.40 -20.54
C GLY A 521 -18.85 -10.42 -19.10
N GLY A 522 -18.79 -11.59 -18.44
CA GLY A 522 -18.21 -11.76 -17.10
C GLY A 522 -16.68 -11.79 -17.09
N GLY A 523 -16.07 -11.61 -15.91
CA GLY A 523 -14.60 -11.70 -15.71
C GLY A 523 -13.80 -10.43 -16.04
N ASN A 524 -14.46 -9.31 -16.36
CA ASN A 524 -13.80 -8.05 -16.73
C ASN A 524 -12.93 -7.43 -15.62
N LEU A 525 -13.11 -7.88 -14.38
CA LEU A 525 -12.42 -7.38 -13.20
C LEU A 525 -11.09 -8.09 -12.93
N ASP A 526 -10.85 -9.28 -13.50
CA ASP A 526 -9.70 -10.13 -13.16
C ASP A 526 -8.36 -9.41 -13.39
N ARG A 527 -8.28 -8.58 -14.42
CA ARG A 527 -7.11 -7.73 -14.73
C ARG A 527 -6.79 -6.66 -13.69
N PHE A 528 -7.70 -6.35 -12.78
CA PHE A 528 -7.50 -5.40 -11.68
C PHE A 528 -7.13 -6.09 -10.36
N VAL A 529 -7.23 -7.42 -10.30
CA VAL A 529 -6.95 -8.20 -9.09
C VAL A 529 -5.50 -8.02 -8.66
N LYS A 530 -5.32 -7.76 -7.36
CA LYS A 530 -4.02 -7.64 -6.69
C LYS A 530 -3.74 -8.89 -5.86
N PRO A 531 -2.48 -9.34 -5.79
CA PRO A 531 -2.12 -10.53 -5.04
C PRO A 531 -2.43 -10.36 -3.55
N MET A 532 -2.87 -11.45 -2.92
CA MET A 532 -2.98 -11.58 -1.46
C MET A 532 -1.80 -12.44 -0.97
N GLN A 533 -1.09 -11.97 0.04
CA GLN A 533 0.08 -12.65 0.60
C GLN A 533 -0.31 -13.37 1.88
N TRP A 534 -0.35 -14.71 1.85
CA TRP A 534 -0.59 -15.52 3.03
C TRP A 534 0.54 -15.33 4.06
N LEU A 535 0.19 -14.84 5.25
CA LEU A 535 1.12 -14.67 6.36
C LEU A 535 0.84 -15.72 7.43
N ASP A 536 1.65 -16.78 7.42
CA ASP A 536 1.60 -17.82 8.44
C ASP A 536 2.23 -17.34 9.75
N ILE A 537 1.42 -16.80 10.65
CA ILE A 537 1.87 -16.33 11.96
C ILE A 537 2.46 -17.47 12.80
N GLN A 538 2.07 -18.73 12.59
CA GLN A 538 2.66 -19.85 13.32
C GLN A 538 4.13 -20.10 12.91
N LYS A 539 4.51 -19.66 11.71
CA LYS A 539 5.88 -19.68 11.21
C LYS A 539 6.63 -18.35 11.39
N ALA A 540 5.94 -17.30 11.84
CA ALA A 540 6.58 -16.01 12.13
C ALA A 540 7.55 -16.18 13.30
N LYS A 541 8.85 -16.13 12.99
CA LYS A 541 9.89 -16.22 14.02
C LYS A 541 9.96 -14.89 14.78
N PRO A 542 10.19 -14.91 16.11
CA PRO A 542 10.52 -13.69 16.82
C PRO A 542 11.79 -13.08 16.21
N VAL A 543 11.81 -11.75 16.07
CA VAL A 543 12.95 -11.04 15.50
C VAL A 543 14.11 -11.15 16.50
N LYS A 544 15.16 -11.84 16.07
CA LYS A 544 16.42 -11.93 16.80
C LYS A 544 17.35 -10.83 16.31
N MET A 545 18.13 -10.29 17.23
CA MET A 545 19.25 -9.39 16.93
C MET A 545 20.54 -10.06 17.35
N CYS A 546 21.55 -9.97 16.49
CA CYS A 546 22.83 -10.64 16.64
C CYS A 546 23.90 -9.57 16.77
N SER A 547 24.71 -9.64 17.83
CA SER A 547 25.68 -8.59 18.09
C SER A 547 27.07 -9.15 18.42
N SER A 548 28.08 -8.51 17.83
CA SER A 548 29.49 -8.88 17.93
C SER A 548 30.27 -7.88 18.80
N LEU A 549 31.13 -8.39 19.68
CA LEU A 549 32.06 -7.59 20.49
C LEU A 549 33.51 -8.01 20.17
N TYR A 550 34.28 -7.12 19.56
CA TYR A 550 35.68 -7.33 19.20
C TYR A 550 36.60 -6.86 20.32
N ILE A 551 37.58 -7.70 20.65
CA ILE A 551 38.52 -7.51 21.76
C ILE A 551 39.92 -7.32 21.17
N ASP A 552 40.58 -6.21 21.52
CA ASP A 552 41.97 -5.95 21.14
C ASP A 552 42.87 -5.86 22.39
N ALA A 553 43.81 -6.80 22.51
CA ALA A 553 44.83 -6.85 23.56
C ALA A 553 46.17 -6.20 23.16
N GLY A 554 46.26 -5.60 21.96
CA GLY A 554 47.44 -4.93 21.42
C GLY A 554 47.88 -5.38 20.01
N GLU A 555 47.14 -6.30 19.38
CA GLU A 555 47.44 -6.83 18.04
C GLU A 555 46.43 -6.37 16.96
N GLY A 556 45.41 -5.60 17.35
CA GLY A 556 44.30 -5.18 16.50
C GLY A 556 43.05 -6.04 16.67
N TYR A 557 41.94 -5.61 16.06
CA TYR A 557 40.70 -6.40 16.05
C TYR A 557 40.84 -7.60 15.12
N SER A 558 40.43 -8.78 15.58
CA SER A 558 40.41 -10.01 14.79
C SER A 558 39.07 -10.74 14.93
N GLU A 559 38.61 -11.34 13.83
CA GLU A 559 37.47 -12.25 13.78
C GLU A 559 37.61 -13.43 14.75
N ASP A 560 38.83 -13.91 14.96
CA ASP A 560 39.12 -15.05 15.85
C ASP A 560 38.95 -14.68 17.34
N THR A 561 38.90 -13.39 17.65
CA THR A 561 38.85 -12.84 19.02
C THR A 561 37.51 -12.18 19.37
N LYS A 562 36.51 -12.28 18.48
CA LYS A 562 35.19 -11.68 18.71
C LYS A 562 34.29 -12.55 19.57
N LEU A 563 33.49 -11.90 20.42
CA LEU A 563 32.42 -12.53 21.18
C LEU A 563 31.09 -12.29 20.50
N TYR A 564 30.29 -13.33 20.38
CA TYR A 564 28.98 -13.29 19.71
C TYR A 564 27.86 -13.50 20.74
N GLN A 565 26.80 -12.70 20.63
CA GLN A 565 25.57 -12.87 21.40
C GLN A 565 24.32 -12.68 20.55
N GLU A 566 23.25 -13.38 20.93
CA GLU A 566 21.91 -13.19 20.35
C GLU A 566 20.93 -12.74 21.45
N CYS A 567 20.00 -11.85 21.10
CA CYS A 567 18.86 -11.54 21.96
C CYS A 567 17.54 -11.49 21.17
N LEU A 568 16.42 -11.62 21.88
CA LEU A 568 15.09 -11.41 21.33
C LEU A 568 14.74 -9.93 21.45
N LEU A 569 14.32 -9.31 20.35
CA LEU A 569 13.87 -7.92 20.40
C LEU A 569 12.52 -7.79 21.08
N GLY A 570 12.42 -6.81 21.98
CA GLY A 570 11.16 -6.36 22.56
C GLY A 570 10.24 -5.74 21.51
N LYS A 571 8.98 -5.49 21.90
CA LYS A 571 7.94 -4.97 20.98
C LYS A 571 8.30 -3.59 20.41
N GLU A 572 9.11 -2.79 21.11
CA GLU A 572 9.56 -1.48 20.63
C GLU A 572 11.04 -1.50 20.22
N GLY A 573 11.60 -2.69 19.97
CA GLY A 573 13.00 -2.87 19.61
C GLY A 573 13.96 -2.82 20.80
N GLU A 574 13.49 -3.07 22.02
CA GLU A 574 14.37 -3.22 23.18
C GLU A 574 15.31 -4.42 23.01
N TYR A 575 16.59 -4.21 23.32
CA TYR A 575 17.58 -5.29 23.34
C TYR A 575 18.44 -5.24 24.61
N GLU A 576 19.00 -6.39 24.95
CA GLU A 576 19.98 -6.53 26.03
C GLU A 576 20.99 -7.64 25.69
N PHE A 577 22.26 -7.27 25.62
CA PHE A 577 23.38 -8.16 25.44
C PHE A 577 24.26 -8.19 26.69
N VAL A 578 24.73 -9.37 27.07
CA VAL A 578 25.66 -9.57 28.19
C VAL A 578 26.87 -10.34 27.69
N TYR A 579 28.03 -9.69 27.64
CA TYR A 579 29.30 -10.27 27.22
C TYR A 579 30.17 -10.60 28.44
N GLN A 580 30.87 -11.72 28.37
CA GLN A 580 31.91 -12.11 29.32
C GLN A 580 33.27 -11.88 28.66
N ILE A 581 34.00 -10.86 29.12
CA ILE A 581 35.28 -10.41 28.57
C ILE A 581 36.41 -11.21 29.22
N PRO A 582 37.12 -12.07 28.46
CA PRO A 582 38.29 -12.78 28.98
C PRO A 582 39.46 -11.81 29.21
N ASN A 583 40.15 -11.95 30.36
CA ASN A 583 41.39 -11.24 30.68
C ASN A 583 41.31 -9.69 30.57
N ALA A 584 40.29 -9.09 31.18
CA ALA A 584 40.02 -7.64 31.13
C ALA A 584 41.22 -6.75 31.48
N GLU A 585 42.17 -7.23 32.30
CA GLU A 585 43.39 -6.49 32.68
C GLU A 585 44.37 -6.26 31.50
N SER A 586 44.32 -7.09 30.46
CA SER A 586 45.21 -7.03 29.29
C SER A 586 44.64 -6.24 28.11
N LEU A 587 43.41 -5.77 28.24
CA LEU A 587 42.63 -5.13 27.18
C LEU A 587 43.19 -3.75 26.82
N LYS A 588 43.22 -3.43 25.52
CA LYS A 588 43.59 -2.10 25.00
C LYS A 588 42.40 -1.37 24.40
N ARG A 589 41.58 -2.05 23.60
CA ARG A 589 40.40 -1.47 22.96
C ARG A 589 39.25 -2.49 22.89
N LEU A 590 38.03 -1.98 22.83
CA LEU A 590 36.82 -2.75 22.58
C LEU A 590 36.00 -2.08 21.49
N ARG A 591 35.54 -2.88 20.54
CA ARG A 591 34.58 -2.45 19.53
C ARG A 591 33.33 -3.29 19.61
N TRP A 592 32.18 -2.65 19.61
CA TRP A 592 30.88 -3.30 19.64
C TRP A 592 30.08 -2.98 18.38
N ASP A 593 29.58 -4.04 17.77
CA ASP A 593 28.83 -4.00 16.52
C ASP A 593 27.41 -4.52 16.81
N PRO A 594 26.40 -3.62 16.89
CA PRO A 594 25.05 -3.99 17.29
C PRO A 594 24.37 -4.95 16.32
N GLU A 595 24.56 -4.75 15.03
CA GLU A 595 23.90 -5.52 13.97
C GLU A 595 24.76 -5.43 12.70
N GLU A 596 24.67 -6.43 11.83
CA GLU A 596 25.24 -6.42 10.49
C GLU A 596 24.07 -6.47 9.49
N GLU A 597 24.19 -5.92 8.29
CA GLU A 597 23.23 -6.03 7.16
C GLU A 597 22.10 -4.97 7.06
N MET A 598 21.66 -4.31 8.14
CA MET A 598 20.47 -3.44 8.09
C MET A 598 20.70 -2.00 8.58
N PRO A 599 20.29 -0.97 7.79
CA PRO A 599 20.26 0.41 8.27
C PRO A 599 19.36 0.57 9.50
N CYS A 600 19.84 1.27 10.51
CA CYS A 600 19.14 1.37 11.80
C CYS A 600 19.31 2.73 12.48
N ILE A 601 18.39 3.00 13.41
CA ILE A 601 18.57 4.01 14.44
C ILE A 601 18.82 3.26 15.74
N CYS A 602 19.96 3.51 16.36
CA CYS A 602 20.38 2.82 17.58
C CYS A 602 20.50 3.81 18.75
N ASP A 603 20.15 3.32 19.92
CA ASP A 603 20.26 3.97 21.23
C ASP A 603 20.73 2.92 22.23
N MET A 604 21.59 3.29 23.17
CA MET A 604 22.30 2.36 24.04
C MET A 604 22.85 2.96 25.32
N GLU A 605 22.98 2.06 26.30
CA GLU A 605 23.71 2.26 27.53
C GLU A 605 24.61 1.04 27.78
N VAL A 606 25.88 1.29 28.12
CA VAL A 606 26.88 0.25 28.41
C VAL A 606 27.25 0.29 29.89
N PHE A 607 27.27 -0.89 30.52
CA PHE A 607 27.61 -1.07 31.93
C PHE A 607 28.68 -2.16 32.11
N SER A 608 29.65 -1.91 32.99
CA SER A 608 30.54 -2.92 33.57
C SER A 608 30.19 -3.04 35.06
N GLY A 609 29.57 -4.16 35.44
CA GLY A 609 28.88 -4.28 36.73
C GLY A 609 27.75 -3.26 36.87
N GLU A 610 27.76 -2.48 37.97
CA GLU A 610 26.82 -1.38 38.20
C GLU A 610 27.27 -0.03 37.62
N LYS A 611 28.46 0.06 37.02
CA LYS A 611 29.02 1.33 36.53
C LYS A 611 28.80 1.51 35.04
N GLN A 612 28.32 2.69 34.66
CA GLN A 612 28.20 3.09 33.27
C GLN A 612 29.59 3.36 32.66
N VAL A 613 29.82 2.83 31.47
CA VAL A 613 31.06 2.96 30.70
C VAL A 613 30.81 3.89 29.51
N SER A 614 31.77 4.77 29.20
CA SER A 614 31.64 5.66 28.05
C SER A 614 31.82 4.90 26.75
N ILE A 615 30.93 5.17 25.78
CA ILE A 615 30.94 4.61 24.43
C ILE A 615 30.91 5.75 23.42
N THR A 616 31.55 5.55 22.25
CA THR A 616 31.55 6.53 21.16
C THR A 616 31.20 5.84 19.84
N ASN A 617 30.23 6.35 19.08
CA ASN A 617 29.98 5.87 17.73
C ASN A 617 31.16 6.23 16.81
N HIS A 618 31.52 5.31 15.92
CA HIS A 618 32.64 5.51 15.01
C HIS A 618 32.17 5.92 13.61
N ASN A 619 30.99 5.47 13.18
CA ASN A 619 30.53 5.61 11.80
C ASN A 619 29.04 5.99 11.63
N ALA A 620 28.42 6.60 12.64
CA ALA A 620 27.05 7.09 12.50
C ALA A 620 26.97 8.20 11.43
N ASP A 621 25.98 8.12 10.54
CA ASP A 621 25.74 9.11 9.48
C ASP A 621 25.14 10.41 10.04
N ALA A 622 24.32 10.33 11.08
CA ALA A 622 23.70 11.49 11.73
C ALA A 622 23.24 11.18 13.17
N ILE A 623 22.88 12.23 13.91
CA ILE A 623 22.14 12.12 15.18
C ILE A 623 20.75 12.71 14.96
N LEU A 624 19.72 11.89 15.17
CA LEU A 624 18.31 12.26 15.08
C LEU A 624 17.68 12.18 16.47
N GLU A 625 17.22 13.32 17.00
CA GLU A 625 16.53 13.37 18.31
C GLU A 625 17.34 12.76 19.47
N GLY A 626 18.68 12.86 19.39
CA GLY A 626 19.59 12.30 20.39
C GLY A 626 19.99 10.84 20.16
N LYS A 627 19.51 10.19 19.09
CA LYS A 627 19.83 8.80 18.72
C LYS A 627 20.70 8.73 17.46
N GLU A 628 21.49 7.68 17.34
CA GLU A 628 22.48 7.53 16.28
C GLU A 628 21.88 6.81 15.06
N LEU A 629 22.00 7.42 13.89
CA LEU A 629 21.53 6.89 12.61
C LEU A 629 22.69 6.24 11.86
N PHE A 630 22.50 5.00 11.44
CA PHE A 630 23.40 4.25 10.57
C PHE A 630 22.66 3.91 9.28
N LEU A 631 23.11 4.50 8.18
CA LEU A 631 22.64 4.20 6.82
C LEU A 631 23.50 3.13 6.18
N ASN A 632 24.72 2.93 6.68
CA ASN A 632 25.50 1.74 6.42
C ASN A 632 24.98 0.59 7.30
N ALA A 633 24.93 -0.59 6.70
CA ALA A 633 24.52 -1.84 7.30
C ALA A 633 25.58 -2.42 8.29
N ASP A 634 26.38 -1.57 8.91
CA ASP A 634 27.56 -1.97 9.69
C ASP A 634 27.87 -0.95 10.80
N PRO A 635 26.96 -0.73 11.78
CA PRO A 635 27.18 0.18 12.90
C PRO A 635 28.37 -0.24 13.78
N HIS A 636 29.28 0.69 14.09
CA HIS A 636 30.43 0.46 14.96
C HIS A 636 30.48 1.43 16.14
N TYR A 637 30.78 0.89 17.31
CA TYR A 637 31.02 1.64 18.52
C TYR A 637 32.34 1.27 19.17
N GLU A 638 33.04 2.25 19.72
CA GLU A 638 34.23 2.02 20.55
C GLU A 638 33.88 2.22 22.03
N ILE A 639 34.21 1.23 22.86
CA ILE A 639 33.93 1.21 24.30
C ILE A 639 35.21 1.53 25.07
N SER A 640 35.14 2.50 25.99
CA SER A 640 36.29 2.92 26.78
C SER A 640 36.73 1.85 27.79
N VAL A 641 37.94 1.33 27.57
CA VAL A 641 38.56 0.31 28.43
C VAL A 641 38.92 0.84 29.81
N SER A 642 39.20 2.15 29.92
CA SER A 642 39.59 2.79 31.20
C SER A 642 38.50 2.74 32.29
N GLY A 643 37.24 2.47 31.91
CA GLY A 643 36.10 2.36 32.80
C GLY A 643 35.72 0.93 33.19
N LEU A 644 36.36 -0.10 32.60
CA LEU A 644 36.04 -1.50 32.85
C LEU A 644 36.62 -1.95 34.20
N LYS A 645 35.76 -2.48 35.08
CA LYS A 645 36.15 -2.99 36.41
C LYS A 645 35.83 -4.46 36.61
N GLU A 646 34.92 -4.98 35.82
CA GLU A 646 34.44 -6.36 35.89
C GLU A 646 34.57 -7.04 34.54
N GLU A 647 34.67 -8.36 34.57
CA GLU A 647 34.73 -9.21 33.36
C GLU A 647 33.37 -9.31 32.65
N THR A 648 32.30 -8.73 33.20
CA THR A 648 30.99 -8.70 32.55
C THR A 648 30.67 -7.32 32.00
N LEU A 649 30.25 -7.28 30.74
CA LEU A 649 29.79 -6.07 30.03
C LEU A 649 28.33 -6.24 29.62
N ARG A 650 27.46 -5.36 30.07
CA ARG A 650 26.03 -5.35 29.75
C ARG A 650 25.72 -4.15 28.85
N ILE A 651 25.15 -4.41 27.68
CA ILE A 651 24.75 -3.39 26.71
C ILE A 651 23.25 -3.52 26.49
N LYS A 652 22.50 -2.47 26.78
CA LYS A 652 21.04 -2.46 26.61
C LYS A 652 20.60 -1.18 25.90
N GLY A 653 19.48 -1.23 25.19
CA GLY A 653 19.03 -0.10 24.43
C GLY A 653 17.78 -0.35 23.62
N LYS A 654 17.53 0.52 22.63
CA LYS A 654 16.47 0.38 21.64
C LYS A 654 17.04 0.52 20.24
N ILE A 655 16.69 -0.40 19.35
CA ILE A 655 17.05 -0.35 17.93
C ILE A 655 15.80 -0.26 17.07
N ARG A 656 15.85 0.55 16.01
CA ARG A 656 14.81 0.62 14.99
C ARG A 656 15.42 0.45 13.61
N PHE A 657 15.09 -0.65 12.95
CA PHE A 657 15.48 -0.86 11.55
C PHE A 657 14.68 0.03 10.62
N LEU A 658 15.35 0.59 9.61
CA LEU A 658 14.74 1.44 8.60
C LEU A 658 14.25 0.60 7.42
N LYS A 659 13.03 0.84 6.97
CA LYS A 659 12.53 0.26 5.72
C LYS A 659 13.16 0.97 4.51
N SER A 660 13.25 0.30 3.36
CA SER A 660 13.92 0.82 2.14
C SER A 660 13.51 2.25 1.76
N GLN A 661 12.22 2.59 1.85
CA GLN A 661 11.72 3.93 1.54
C GLN A 661 12.16 5.00 2.56
N GLU A 662 12.22 4.63 3.85
CA GLU A 662 12.72 5.50 4.92
C GLU A 662 14.21 5.73 4.77
N THR A 663 14.99 4.69 4.43
CA THR A 663 16.43 4.76 4.17
C THR A 663 16.73 5.76 3.06
N VAL A 664 16.04 5.67 1.92
CA VAL A 664 16.19 6.63 0.80
C VAL A 664 15.85 8.06 1.23
N THR A 665 14.80 8.23 2.03
CA THR A 665 14.39 9.54 2.54
C THR A 665 15.42 10.12 3.51
N ALA A 666 15.95 9.31 4.41
CA ALA A 666 17.00 9.69 5.36
C ALA A 666 18.30 10.05 4.63
N MET A 667 18.68 9.29 3.60
CA MET A 667 19.82 9.60 2.72
C MET A 667 19.65 10.95 2.02
N GLN A 668 18.48 11.22 1.43
CA GLN A 668 18.19 12.51 0.79
C GLN A 668 18.25 13.68 1.76
N LYS A 669 17.77 13.49 3.01
CA LYS A 669 17.86 14.51 4.06
C LYS A 669 19.32 14.78 4.45
N CYS A 670 20.13 13.73 4.65
CA CYS A 670 21.54 13.86 4.95
C CYS A 670 22.30 14.57 3.81
N GLU A 671 22.04 14.21 2.55
CA GLU A 671 22.63 14.89 1.39
C GLU A 671 22.24 16.38 1.32
N LYS A 672 20.96 16.70 1.53
CA LYS A 672 20.47 18.08 1.49
C LYS A 672 21.05 18.92 2.62
N TRP A 673 21.26 18.33 3.79
CA TRP A 673 21.92 18.97 4.93
C TRP A 673 23.41 19.20 4.67
N ASN A 674 24.13 18.21 4.12
CA ASN A 674 25.51 18.34 3.69
C ASN A 674 25.70 19.41 2.59
N ARG A 675 24.77 19.50 1.63
CA ARG A 675 24.75 20.59 0.63
C ARG A 675 24.51 21.96 1.25
N ARG A 676 23.63 22.07 2.25
CA ARG A 676 23.41 23.32 3.01
C ARG A 676 24.64 23.73 3.82
N LEU A 677 25.35 22.79 4.43
CA LEU A 677 26.60 23.05 5.15
C LEU A 677 27.69 23.56 4.20
N LYS A 678 27.87 22.94 3.02
CA LYS A 678 28.75 23.45 1.96
C LYS A 678 28.39 24.87 1.52
N ALA A 679 27.11 25.15 1.30
CA ALA A 679 26.64 26.48 0.94
C ALA A 679 26.81 27.54 2.07
N THR A 680 26.91 27.11 3.34
CA THR A 680 27.14 28.00 4.48
C THR A 680 28.64 28.26 4.71
N LEU A 681 29.50 27.32 4.31
CA LEU A 681 30.97 27.47 4.28
C LEU A 681 31.43 28.48 3.21
N ASP A 682 30.75 28.56 2.07
CA ASP A 682 31.05 29.52 0.99
C ASP A 682 30.73 30.99 1.33
N VAL A 683 30.19 31.29 2.53
CA VAL A 683 29.88 32.65 2.98
C VAL A 683 30.45 32.90 4.39
N LYS A 684 31.74 33.30 4.45
CA LYS A 684 32.33 34.32 5.35
C LYS A 684 33.86 34.17 5.41
N LEU A 685 34.59 35.06 4.71
CA LEU A 685 35.99 35.40 5.00
C LEU A 685 36.05 36.91 5.28
N ALA A 686 36.20 37.26 6.56
CA ALA A 686 36.73 38.53 7.01
C ALA A 686 37.62 38.22 8.21
N LEU A 687 38.93 38.41 8.05
CA LEU A 687 39.94 38.22 9.09
C LEU A 687 39.87 39.40 10.08
N PRO A 688 39.90 39.17 11.41
CA PRO A 688 40.28 40.19 12.39
C PRO A 688 41.80 40.20 12.65
N ASP A 689 42.31 41.38 12.98
CA ASP A 689 43.72 41.69 13.23
C ASP A 689 44.38 40.79 14.29
N GLY A 690 45.51 40.16 13.91
CA GLY A 690 46.29 39.25 14.78
C GLY A 690 47.22 38.27 14.04
N ALA A 691 47.15 38.22 12.70
CA ALA A 691 47.85 37.24 11.86
C ALA A 691 49.40 37.32 11.90
N GLU A 692 50.00 38.44 12.30
CA GLU A 692 51.46 38.62 12.31
C GLU A 692 52.20 37.72 13.32
N GLN A 693 51.55 37.28 14.42
CA GLN A 693 52.20 36.36 15.36
C GLN A 693 52.26 34.92 14.83
N LEU A 694 51.31 34.51 13.98
CA LEU A 694 51.22 33.15 13.43
C LEU A 694 52.23 32.86 12.32
N GLU A 695 52.54 33.86 11.47
CA GLU A 695 53.53 33.70 10.39
C GLU A 695 54.94 33.36 10.90
N SER A 696 55.31 33.90 12.07
CA SER A 696 56.61 33.61 12.69
C SER A 696 56.72 32.14 13.17
N PHE A 697 55.60 31.48 13.45
CA PHE A 697 55.56 30.15 14.07
C PHE A 697 55.58 29.01 13.04
N CYS A 698 55.02 29.21 11.84
CA CYS A 698 55.04 28.21 10.76
C CYS A 698 56.46 27.86 10.26
N GLN A 699 57.45 28.73 10.50
CA GLN A 699 58.85 28.40 10.20
C GLN A 699 59.48 27.41 11.20
N VAL A 700 58.96 27.30 12.43
CA VAL A 700 59.53 26.45 13.49
C VAL A 700 59.04 25.00 13.40
N ALA A 701 57.80 24.77 12.95
CA ALA A 701 57.17 23.43 12.90
C ALA A 701 57.73 22.46 11.84
N LYS A 702 58.85 22.80 11.17
CA LYS A 702 59.43 21.97 10.09
C LYS A 702 60.32 20.81 10.56
N LEU A 703 60.45 20.54 11.87
CA LEU A 703 61.37 19.52 12.38
C LEU A 703 60.83 18.80 13.65
N LYS A 704 60.13 17.66 13.45
CA LYS A 704 59.66 16.60 14.42
C LYS A 704 58.17 16.60 14.80
N ALA A 705 57.62 15.38 15.00
CA ALA A 705 56.28 15.12 15.51
C ALA A 705 56.18 15.58 16.97
N GLU A 706 55.51 16.70 17.21
CA GLU A 706 55.40 17.33 18.52
C GLU A 706 53.95 17.72 18.81
N SER A 707 53.61 17.74 20.10
CA SER A 707 52.35 18.25 20.64
C SER A 707 52.49 19.71 21.03
N TYR A 708 51.61 20.56 20.53
CA TYR A 708 51.58 21.99 20.82
C TYR A 708 50.39 22.33 21.72
N GLU A 709 50.59 23.24 22.67
CA GLU A 709 49.56 23.67 23.62
C GLU A 709 49.41 25.19 23.60
N PHE A 710 48.18 25.68 23.54
CA PHE A 710 47.84 27.09 23.49
C PHE A 710 46.80 27.40 24.57
N VAL A 711 46.96 28.51 25.29
CA VAL A 711 45.98 28.99 26.26
C VAL A 711 45.42 30.32 25.79
N TYR A 712 44.10 30.41 25.64
CA TYR A 712 43.40 31.57 25.13
C TYR A 712 42.29 32.01 26.09
N GLN A 713 42.29 33.27 26.50
CA GLN A 713 41.25 33.84 27.35
C GLN A 713 40.09 34.35 26.47
N ILE A 714 38.87 33.83 26.67
CA ILE A 714 37.69 34.33 25.96
C ILE A 714 37.25 35.67 26.57
N PRO A 715 37.10 36.74 25.77
CA PRO A 715 36.56 38.01 26.24
C PRO A 715 35.14 37.86 26.80
N ASP A 716 34.82 38.60 27.86
CA ASP A 716 33.51 38.56 28.51
C ASP A 716 32.49 39.40 27.71
N CYS A 717 32.07 38.87 26.57
CA CYS A 717 31.06 39.46 25.71
C CYS A 717 29.83 38.54 25.71
N GLY A 718 28.78 38.92 26.44
CA GLY A 718 27.61 38.11 26.83
C GLY A 718 26.73 37.48 25.74
N THR A 719 27.24 37.23 24.53
CA THR A 719 26.63 36.42 23.48
C THR A 719 27.68 35.77 22.57
N LEU A 720 28.64 35.01 23.10
CA LEU A 720 29.53 34.20 22.27
C LEU A 720 28.81 32.92 21.83
N LYS A 721 28.48 32.80 20.53
CA LYS A 721 27.76 31.63 19.97
C LYS A 721 28.66 30.62 19.26
N GLU A 722 29.77 31.07 18.68
CA GLU A 722 30.72 30.26 17.91
C GLU A 722 32.14 30.84 18.05
N LEU A 723 33.14 29.96 18.08
CA LEU A 723 34.56 30.32 17.94
C LEU A 723 35.18 29.49 16.80
N ARG A 724 35.91 30.15 15.90
CA ARG A 724 36.52 29.52 14.72
C ARG A 724 38.03 29.54 14.85
N TRP A 725 38.64 28.39 14.59
CA TRP A 725 40.09 28.23 14.58
C TRP A 725 40.54 27.64 13.23
N HIS A 726 41.69 28.08 12.72
CA HIS A 726 42.18 27.75 11.38
C HIS A 726 43.59 27.16 11.45
N LEU A 727 43.80 26.05 10.75
CA LEU A 727 45.09 25.37 10.60
C LEU A 727 45.43 25.23 9.11
N ASN A 728 46.58 25.77 8.70
CA ASN A 728 47.11 25.68 7.33
C ASN A 728 48.38 24.81 7.32
N ASN A 729 48.42 23.81 6.44
CA ASN A 729 49.53 22.84 6.35
C ASN A 729 50.38 22.99 5.07
N GLU A 730 50.22 24.08 4.32
CA GLU A 730 50.88 24.36 3.02
C GLU A 730 50.76 23.20 2.00
N GLY A 731 49.73 22.36 2.08
CA GLY A 731 49.49 21.24 1.17
C GLY A 731 50.30 19.97 1.48
N ILE A 732 50.83 19.84 2.70
CA ILE A 732 51.53 18.62 3.16
C ILE A 732 50.53 17.71 3.90
N PRO A 733 50.29 16.47 3.43
CA PRO A 733 49.37 15.54 4.08
C PRO A 733 49.79 15.23 5.52
N CYS A 734 48.89 15.43 6.49
CA CYS A 734 49.15 15.18 7.91
C CYS A 734 47.89 14.74 8.66
N VAL A 735 48.05 13.96 9.73
CA VAL A 735 46.99 13.72 10.73
C VAL A 735 47.15 14.74 11.84
N CYS A 736 46.10 15.47 12.15
CA CYS A 736 46.06 16.31 13.33
C CYS A 736 44.92 15.90 14.26
N SER A 737 45.17 15.93 15.57
CA SER A 737 44.12 15.87 16.59
C SER A 737 44.15 17.15 17.40
N VAL A 738 42.96 17.74 17.60
CA VAL A 738 42.76 19.00 18.30
C VAL A 738 41.84 18.76 19.48
N ASN A 739 42.35 18.96 20.69
CA ASN A 739 41.58 18.89 21.93
C ASN A 739 41.45 20.28 22.54
N VAL A 740 40.23 20.66 22.88
CA VAL A 740 39.92 21.95 23.50
C VAL A 740 39.28 21.69 24.86
N SER A 741 39.84 22.28 25.90
CA SER A 741 39.37 22.13 27.29
C SER A 741 39.19 23.51 27.93
N ASP A 742 38.25 23.62 28.86
CA ASP A 742 38.09 24.84 29.67
C ASP A 742 39.03 24.86 30.89
N ASP A 743 38.92 25.91 31.69
CA ASP A 743 39.68 26.15 32.92
C ASP A 743 39.50 25.07 33.99
N THR A 744 38.49 24.21 33.85
CA THR A 744 38.24 23.04 34.73
C THR A 744 38.82 21.74 34.17
N GLY A 745 39.42 21.77 32.97
CA GLY A 745 39.94 20.60 32.27
C GLY A 745 38.86 19.80 31.54
N LYS A 746 37.61 20.27 31.49
CA LYS A 746 36.51 19.59 30.79
C LYS A 746 36.62 19.88 29.30
N THR A 747 36.55 18.84 28.47
CA THR A 747 36.56 18.99 27.01
C THR A 747 35.34 19.80 26.55
N VAL A 748 35.59 20.92 25.89
CA VAL A 748 34.56 21.81 25.33
C VAL A 748 34.57 21.64 23.83
N PHE A 749 33.66 20.77 23.40
CA PHE A 749 33.25 20.41 22.04
C PHE A 749 33.99 21.04 20.84
N THR A 750 34.56 20.20 19.98
CA THR A 750 35.15 20.55 18.68
C THR A 750 34.46 19.82 17.53
N ARG A 751 34.18 20.54 16.42
CA ARG A 751 33.82 19.95 15.12
C ARG A 751 34.75 20.48 14.04
N CYS A 752 35.41 19.59 13.28
CA CYS A 752 36.13 19.99 12.06
C CYS A 752 35.13 20.23 10.93
N VAL A 753 35.32 21.31 10.17
CA VAL A 753 34.43 21.78 9.11
C VAL A 753 35.31 22.24 7.94
N GLY A 754 35.84 21.30 7.14
CA GLY A 754 36.74 21.57 6.01
C GLY A 754 37.10 20.30 5.21
N GLU A 755 38.02 20.38 4.24
CA GLU A 755 38.55 19.25 3.45
C GLU A 755 39.48 18.34 4.30
N SER A 756 38.92 17.78 5.37
CA SER A 756 39.59 16.80 6.23
C SER A 756 38.77 15.50 6.26
N GLU A 757 39.44 14.34 6.18
CA GLU A 757 38.79 13.05 6.38
C GLU A 757 39.09 12.51 7.78
N ARG A 758 38.05 12.18 8.54
CA ARG A 758 38.19 11.74 9.94
C ARG A 758 38.57 10.25 9.99
N THR A 759 39.59 9.91 10.78
CA THR A 759 40.08 8.54 10.98
C THR A 759 40.13 8.17 12.47
N GLU A 760 40.37 6.89 12.78
CA GLU A 760 40.60 6.40 14.15
C GLU A 760 41.72 7.15 14.90
N MET A 761 42.67 7.78 14.19
CA MET A 761 43.80 8.53 14.78
C MET A 761 43.61 10.06 14.83
N GLY A 762 42.49 10.60 14.32
CA GLY A 762 42.23 12.04 14.22
C GLY A 762 41.79 12.51 12.82
N ASP A 763 41.72 13.82 12.60
CA ASP A 763 41.34 14.41 11.31
C ASP A 763 42.57 14.38 10.36
N VAL A 764 42.42 13.78 9.18
CA VAL A 764 43.45 13.72 8.13
C VAL A 764 43.27 14.90 7.18
N LEU A 765 44.30 15.75 7.12
CA LEU A 765 44.35 16.91 6.25
C LEU A 765 45.03 16.54 4.94
N ILE A 766 44.27 16.50 3.85
CA ILE A 766 44.75 16.11 2.52
C ILE A 766 45.01 17.34 1.63
N SER A 767 44.37 18.48 1.93
CA SER A 767 44.56 19.76 1.24
C SER A 767 44.78 20.92 2.23
N GLY A 768 45.24 22.07 1.71
CA GLY A 768 45.98 23.13 2.42
C GLY A 768 45.40 23.77 3.68
N GLU A 769 44.12 23.56 4.04
CA GLU A 769 43.43 24.32 5.08
C GLU A 769 42.34 23.49 5.79
N ALA A 770 42.26 23.59 7.12
CA ALA A 770 41.12 23.10 7.90
C ALA A 770 40.60 24.13 8.91
N TYR A 771 39.28 24.16 9.04
CA TYR A 771 38.56 25.05 9.94
C TYR A 771 37.89 24.24 11.04
N TYR A 772 38.10 24.63 12.29
CA TYR A 772 37.48 24.02 13.45
C TYR A 772 36.45 24.96 14.03
N LEU A 773 35.24 24.44 14.23
CA LEU A 773 34.13 25.15 14.86
C LEU A 773 34.00 24.65 16.31
N ILE A 774 34.14 25.56 17.26
CA ILE A 774 33.87 25.32 18.68
C ILE A 774 32.52 25.97 18.99
N LEU A 775 31.56 25.15 19.40
CA LEU A 775 30.20 25.59 19.74
C LEU A 775 30.01 25.47 21.25
N GLY A 776 29.69 26.58 21.91
CA GLY A 776 29.39 26.54 23.35
C GLY A 776 28.61 27.76 23.82
N LYS A 777 27.45 27.52 24.45
CA LYS A 777 26.81 28.49 25.34
C LYS A 777 27.55 28.46 26.70
N GLY A 778 27.91 29.62 27.26
CA GLY A 778 28.51 29.71 28.61
C GLY A 778 30.05 29.61 28.67
N LEU A 779 30.73 29.91 27.56
CA LEU A 779 32.20 30.00 27.48
C LEU A 779 32.75 31.40 27.80
N GLU A 780 31.87 32.36 28.06
CA GLU A 780 32.19 33.76 28.34
C GLU A 780 33.00 33.88 29.65
N GLY A 781 34.13 34.60 29.60
CA GLY A 781 35.03 34.79 30.74
C GLY A 781 35.95 33.61 31.08
N LYS A 782 35.85 32.46 30.40
CA LYS A 782 36.69 31.27 30.66
C LYS A 782 38.03 31.27 29.90
N GLN A 783 39.04 30.59 30.45
CA GLN A 783 40.25 30.21 29.70
C GLN A 783 40.00 28.91 28.95
N LEU A 784 40.34 28.91 27.65
CA LEU A 784 40.42 27.70 26.86
C LEU A 784 41.87 27.28 26.70
N LYS A 785 42.13 25.99 26.91
CA LYS A 785 43.40 25.33 26.62
C LYS A 785 43.21 24.42 25.41
N ILE A 786 43.91 24.72 24.33
CA ILE A 786 43.86 24.04 23.03
C ILE A 786 45.16 23.27 22.84
N CYS A 787 45.08 21.94 22.79
CA CYS A 787 46.20 21.06 22.52
C CYS A 787 46.10 20.46 21.11
N VAL A 788 47.15 20.59 20.31
CA VAL A 788 47.22 20.12 18.92
C VAL A 788 48.35 19.10 18.79
N LYS A 789 48.07 17.89 18.33
CA LYS A 789 49.08 16.88 17.99
C LYS A 789 49.10 16.66 16.48
N VAL A 790 50.28 16.70 15.87
CA VAL A 790 50.45 16.53 14.42
C VAL A 790 51.38 15.35 14.10
N HIS A 791 50.92 14.46 13.23
CA HIS A 791 51.67 13.31 12.69
C HIS A 791 51.72 13.39 11.16
N LEU A 792 52.91 13.21 10.56
CA LEU A 792 53.12 13.29 9.10
C LEU A 792 53.14 11.88 8.47
N PHE A 793 52.45 11.68 7.34
CA PHE A 793 52.45 10.42 6.59
C PHE A 793 53.65 10.27 5.66
N ASN A 794 53.98 9.03 5.28
CA ASN A 794 54.76 8.76 4.07
C ASN A 794 53.83 8.60 2.84
N VAL A 795 54.35 8.89 1.64
CA VAL A 795 53.56 8.97 0.39
C VAL A 795 52.89 7.65 -0.01
N GLN A 796 53.44 6.50 0.39
CA GLN A 796 52.89 5.19 0.06
C GLN A 796 51.61 4.90 0.85
N GLU A 797 51.56 5.31 2.12
CA GLU A 797 50.38 5.16 2.98
C GLU A 797 49.18 5.96 2.46
N ALA A 798 49.43 7.15 1.90
CA ALA A 798 48.39 7.98 1.28
C ALA A 798 47.82 7.35 -0.01
N ILE A 799 48.66 6.68 -0.82
CA ILE A 799 48.23 6.01 -2.06
C ILE A 799 47.38 4.78 -1.75
N ASP A 800 47.76 3.99 -0.76
CA ASP A 800 47.04 2.76 -0.40
C ASP A 800 45.68 3.08 0.24
N PHE A 801 45.57 4.20 0.96
CA PHE A 801 44.31 4.74 1.46
C PHE A 801 43.32 5.11 0.34
N ILE A 802 43.76 5.85 -0.69
CA ILE A 802 42.90 6.25 -1.81
C ILE A 802 42.35 5.03 -2.57
N LYS A 803 43.15 3.97 -2.71
CA LYS A 803 42.73 2.73 -3.38
C LYS A 803 41.62 2.00 -2.62
N SER A 804 41.74 1.86 -1.30
CA SER A 804 40.74 1.19 -0.48
C SER A 804 39.37 1.88 -0.52
N ARG A 805 39.36 3.23 -0.58
CA ARG A 805 38.12 4.00 -0.71
C ARG A 805 37.40 3.82 -2.05
N LEU A 806 38.16 3.77 -3.16
CA LEU A 806 37.58 3.50 -4.49
C LEU A 806 36.86 2.15 -4.53
N GLU A 807 37.38 1.15 -3.82
CA GLU A 807 36.81 -0.19 -3.76
C GLU A 807 35.52 -0.25 -2.94
N LEU A 808 35.47 0.45 -1.80
CA LEU A 808 34.29 0.56 -0.93
C LEU A 808 33.12 1.30 -1.58
N GLU A 809 33.38 2.44 -2.25
CA GLU A 809 32.33 3.14 -3.00
C GLU A 809 31.83 2.29 -4.18
N ALA A 810 32.72 1.61 -4.90
CA ALA A 810 32.34 0.72 -5.99
C ALA A 810 31.49 -0.48 -5.53
N GLN A 811 31.65 -0.96 -4.29
CA GLN A 811 30.78 -2.00 -3.70
C GLN A 811 29.39 -1.44 -3.35
N ARG A 812 29.33 -0.26 -2.72
CA ARG A 812 28.06 0.43 -2.37
C ARG A 812 27.15 0.64 -3.58
N TYR A 813 27.72 0.99 -4.73
CA TYR A 813 26.97 1.22 -5.96
C TYR A 813 26.66 -0.05 -6.76
N ARG A 814 27.49 -1.10 -6.65
CA ARG A 814 27.16 -2.43 -7.21
C ARG A 814 25.93 -3.03 -6.53
N TRP A 815 25.82 -2.90 -5.21
CA TRP A 815 24.64 -3.31 -4.45
C TRP A 815 23.36 -2.55 -4.90
N LEU A 816 23.45 -1.23 -5.08
CA LEU A 816 22.35 -0.42 -5.62
C LEU A 816 21.92 -0.81 -7.05
N ALA A 817 22.86 -1.32 -7.86
CA ALA A 817 22.59 -1.75 -9.23
C ALA A 817 21.91 -3.13 -9.31
N GLU A 818 21.95 -3.93 -8.25
CA GLU A 818 21.33 -5.26 -8.19
C GLU A 818 19.87 -5.21 -7.69
N GLU A 819 19.46 -4.20 -6.90
CA GLU A 819 18.07 -4.01 -6.40
C GLU A 819 17.09 -3.33 -7.40
N GLN A 820 17.26 -3.55 -8.71
CA GLN A 820 16.56 -2.85 -9.81
C GLN A 820 15.03 -3.08 -9.94
N LYS A 821 14.21 -2.55 -9.02
CA LYS A 821 12.75 -2.41 -9.25
C LYS A 821 12.14 -1.02 -8.97
N VAL A 822 12.89 -0.03 -8.51
CA VAL A 822 12.28 1.19 -7.93
C VAL A 822 12.77 2.53 -8.52
N ILE A 823 13.73 2.57 -9.45
CA ILE A 823 14.27 3.84 -9.98
C ILE A 823 14.08 3.92 -11.50
N GLY A 824 13.37 4.96 -11.98
CA GLY A 824 13.14 5.19 -13.41
C GLY A 824 14.42 5.47 -14.21
N GLU A 825 14.45 5.05 -15.47
CA GLU A 825 15.62 5.05 -16.37
C GLU A 825 16.35 6.40 -16.48
N GLN A 826 15.61 7.51 -16.39
CA GLN A 826 16.18 8.85 -16.52
C GLN A 826 17.10 9.23 -15.35
N LYS A 827 16.72 8.88 -14.11
CA LYS A 827 17.56 9.09 -12.91
C LYS A 827 18.79 8.18 -12.91
N LEU A 828 18.66 6.99 -13.48
CA LEU A 828 19.79 6.07 -13.63
C LEU A 828 20.88 6.65 -14.54
N GLN A 829 20.47 7.34 -15.61
CA GLN A 829 21.42 7.97 -16.54
C GLN A 829 22.16 9.15 -15.88
N GLU A 830 21.44 10.01 -15.15
CA GLU A 830 22.06 11.12 -14.40
C GLU A 830 23.07 10.62 -13.36
N MET A 831 22.74 9.54 -12.64
CA MET A 831 23.65 8.96 -11.65
C MET A 831 24.89 8.33 -12.29
N LYS A 832 24.77 7.70 -13.46
CA LYS A 832 25.91 7.17 -14.23
C LYS A 832 26.87 8.27 -14.70
N GLU A 833 26.35 9.42 -15.10
CA GLU A 833 27.17 10.56 -15.52
C GLU A 833 27.92 11.20 -14.34
N VAL A 834 27.24 11.39 -13.21
CA VAL A 834 27.88 11.88 -11.97
C VAL A 834 28.97 10.92 -11.47
N PHE A 835 28.76 9.62 -11.63
CA PHE A 835 29.73 8.58 -11.30
C PHE A 835 30.99 8.68 -12.17
N ALA A 836 30.83 8.73 -13.49
CA ALA A 836 31.95 8.82 -14.43
C ALA A 836 32.82 10.08 -14.19
N GLU A 837 32.19 11.20 -13.81
CA GLU A 837 32.89 12.45 -13.50
C GLU A 837 33.71 12.35 -12.20
N LYS A 838 33.14 11.74 -11.14
CA LYS A 838 33.84 11.53 -9.85
C LYS A 838 35.01 10.56 -9.99
N GLU A 839 34.81 9.45 -10.69
CA GLU A 839 35.85 8.44 -10.94
C GLU A 839 37.01 9.06 -11.72
N ARG A 840 36.72 9.87 -12.75
CA ARG A 840 37.74 10.62 -13.49
C ARG A 840 38.54 11.56 -12.59
N ARG A 841 37.89 12.37 -11.74
CA ARG A 841 38.58 13.29 -10.82
C ARG A 841 39.48 12.59 -9.79
N MET A 842 39.01 11.48 -9.22
CA MET A 842 39.81 10.72 -8.25
C MET A 842 41.01 10.04 -8.92
N GLN A 843 40.84 9.54 -10.15
CA GLN A 843 41.94 9.00 -10.93
C GLN A 843 42.97 10.08 -11.29
N GLU A 844 42.53 11.30 -11.65
CA GLU A 844 43.42 12.44 -11.88
C GLU A 844 44.24 12.83 -10.64
N GLN A 845 43.62 12.80 -9.45
CA GLN A 845 44.31 13.05 -8.18
C GLN A 845 45.35 11.98 -7.87
N LYS A 846 45.01 10.71 -8.05
CA LYS A 846 45.95 9.58 -7.90
C LYS A 846 47.14 9.72 -8.84
N ASP A 847 46.90 9.97 -10.13
CA ASP A 847 47.95 10.15 -11.15
C ASP A 847 48.84 11.36 -10.84
N THR A 848 48.30 12.38 -10.18
CA THR A 848 49.05 13.56 -9.75
C THR A 848 49.97 13.24 -8.57
N VAL A 849 49.46 12.53 -7.56
CA VAL A 849 50.25 12.07 -6.41
C VAL A 849 51.36 11.11 -6.86
N GLU A 850 51.06 10.15 -7.72
CA GLU A 850 52.05 9.22 -8.26
C GLU A 850 53.13 9.93 -9.10
N ARG A 851 52.76 10.92 -9.92
CA ARG A 851 53.75 11.74 -10.66
C ARG A 851 54.67 12.53 -9.75
N LEU A 852 54.12 13.17 -8.71
CA LEU A 852 54.91 13.93 -7.75
C LEU A 852 55.86 13.03 -6.96
N TYR A 853 55.42 11.83 -6.60
CA TYR A 853 56.25 10.82 -5.95
C TYR A 853 57.43 10.38 -6.84
N MET A 854 57.15 10.11 -8.13
CA MET A 854 58.21 9.71 -9.08
C MET A 854 59.22 10.84 -9.33
N GLN A 855 58.76 12.09 -9.45
CA GLN A 855 59.65 13.26 -9.55
C GLN A 855 60.50 13.44 -8.28
N GLN A 856 59.93 13.24 -7.10
CA GLN A 856 60.67 13.33 -5.84
C GLN A 856 61.73 12.23 -5.74
N LYS A 857 61.41 11.00 -6.17
CA LYS A 857 62.30 9.85 -6.20
C LYS A 857 63.45 10.03 -7.19
N GLU A 858 63.18 10.55 -8.40
CA GLU A 858 64.21 10.92 -9.38
C GLU A 858 65.12 12.03 -8.85
N LEU A 859 64.56 13.07 -8.21
CA LEU A 859 65.35 14.13 -7.59
C LEU A 859 66.25 13.59 -6.47
N LEU A 860 65.73 12.69 -5.63
CA LEU A 860 66.49 12.03 -4.57
C LEU A 860 67.63 11.17 -5.13
N GLN A 861 67.40 10.45 -6.24
CA GLN A 861 68.46 9.71 -6.95
C GLN A 861 69.51 10.65 -7.59
N GLN A 862 69.10 11.76 -8.21
CA GLN A 862 70.02 12.76 -8.76
C GLN A 862 70.83 13.47 -7.65
N MET A 863 70.22 13.69 -6.47
CA MET A 863 70.87 14.23 -5.28
C MET A 863 71.92 13.27 -4.70
N GLN A 864 71.69 11.95 -4.75
CA GLN A 864 72.66 10.96 -4.30
C GLN A 864 73.88 10.88 -5.25
N GLN A 865 73.71 11.17 -6.54
CA GLN A 865 74.81 11.10 -7.53
C GLN A 865 75.63 12.40 -7.65
N THR A 866 75.14 13.55 -7.19
CA THR A 866 75.83 14.85 -7.36
C THR A 866 76.02 15.54 -6.02
N ARG A 867 77.27 15.59 -5.52
CA ARG A 867 77.62 16.28 -4.26
C ARG A 867 77.19 17.75 -4.31
N GLY A 868 76.10 18.04 -3.61
CA GLY A 868 75.83 19.23 -2.80
C GLY A 868 75.89 20.62 -3.45
N TRP A 869 74.88 21.42 -3.14
CA TRP A 869 74.85 22.89 -3.23
C TRP A 869 74.40 23.56 -4.53
N LYS A 870 74.86 23.18 -5.73
CA LYS A 870 74.45 23.91 -6.97
C LYS A 870 72.99 23.69 -7.42
N ILE A 871 72.28 22.69 -6.89
CA ILE A 871 70.88 22.38 -7.27
C ILE A 871 69.85 23.10 -6.37
N LEU A 872 70.19 23.41 -5.10
CA LEU A 872 69.32 24.17 -4.20
C LEU A 872 68.98 25.58 -4.75
N GLU A 873 69.90 26.17 -5.51
CA GLU A 873 69.68 27.46 -6.17
C GLU A 873 68.76 27.36 -7.41
N LYS A 874 68.77 26.21 -8.11
CA LYS A 874 67.78 25.89 -9.16
C LYS A 874 66.40 25.62 -8.57
N LEU A 875 66.30 24.94 -7.42
CA LEU A 875 65.04 24.71 -6.70
C LEU A 875 64.38 26.03 -6.25
N ARG A 876 65.15 27.02 -5.77
CA ARG A 876 64.61 28.38 -5.50
C ARG A 876 64.05 29.07 -6.75
N LYS A 877 64.70 28.91 -7.91
CA LYS A 877 64.24 29.49 -9.18
C LYS A 877 63.02 28.77 -9.78
N VAL A 878 62.85 27.47 -9.53
CA VAL A 878 61.64 26.71 -9.92
C VAL A 878 60.47 27.06 -8.99
N LYS A 879 60.71 27.21 -7.68
CA LYS A 879 59.69 27.60 -6.69
C LYS A 879 59.05 28.97 -7.00
N HIS A 880 59.82 29.94 -7.48
CA HIS A 880 59.27 31.24 -7.93
C HIS A 880 58.51 31.18 -9.26
N LYS A 881 58.72 30.17 -10.10
CA LYS A 881 57.95 29.98 -11.35
C LYS A 881 56.65 29.22 -11.15
N LEU A 882 56.53 28.41 -10.09
CA LEU A 882 55.31 27.67 -9.73
C LEU A 882 54.37 28.46 -8.81
N ALA A 883 54.86 29.48 -8.09
CA ALA A 883 54.01 30.38 -7.30
C ALA A 883 53.39 31.54 -8.13
N GLY A 884 53.45 31.49 -9.46
CA GLY A 884 53.04 32.59 -10.36
C GLY A 884 52.37 32.15 -11.66
N LYS A 885 51.76 30.97 -11.71
CA LYS A 885 50.84 30.56 -12.79
C LYS A 885 49.59 29.91 -12.21
#